data_AF-A0A099YVB6-F1
#
_entry.id   AF-A0A099YVB6-F1
#
_cell.length_a   1.000
_cell.length_b   1.000
_cell.length_c   1.000
_cell.angle_alpha   90.00
_cell.angle_beta   90.00
_cell.angle_gamma   90.00
#
_symmetry.space_group_name_H-M   'P 1'
#
loop_
_entity.id
_entity.type
_entity.pdbx_description
1 polymer ?
#
loop_
_entity_poly.entity_id
_entity_poly.type
_entity_poly.pdbx_seq_one_letter_code
_entity_poly.pdbx_strand_id
1 'polypeptide(L)'
;EVLVGRSSSSDELDLKGDLQQSHGNHQEREKSESVSSDASLGYNNEVEIALIPWQTPEEEHEVNASADVCVDPQVPRWFQLSPSDATNLTDSSEFLADDCSIIAGGSLTGWHPDSAAVLWRRILGILGDVNNIQSPKIHAKVFGYLYELWYKLAKIRDNLAISLDNQSTPSPPVLIPPLRIFASWLFKATTLPNEYKEGKLQAYRLICAMMTRRQDVMPNSDFLVHFYFVMHLGLTSEDQDILNTVIKHCSPAFFFLGLPGFTMLMGDFITAAARVLGADTPQAPRSEAHTILGSLVCFPNIYQGTPLLQPISEAVEIVTGTADVKGYLINILLKNATEEPSEAARCIAICSLGVWICEELTQCTNHPQVKEAINVIGVTLKFSNKLVAQVACDVLQLLVSYWEKLQKYECSLPRKITEILVATVAFLLPSAEYSSVEADKKFIVSLLLCLLDWCMALPMKMLLEPVSAGVLEDQHTSRAPLLDYIYRVLHCCVNGSSTYTQQSHYVLSLADLSSSDYDPFLPLGNVRNSEPAQCHSATDVGNLLTVAEEKRRRSLELIPLTARMVMTHLVNHLSHYPLSGGPAILHSLLSENHDNSYVESSELSPEVFRSPNLQLFVFNDSTLLSYLQIPAENKVDTEAAVAPSDVRVIVRDISGKYSWDGRILYGPLEGCLPRQSGTNSFVIAGHPEHQSNSLEDLSQVEEGEDALDTLLEKIGSSSPECLLHPQGKLNEPSPAPFGMSCDQENEIIEALMRQSAQEKEHIFKCSSAFGIKVAHQEEPCPARPQASFYFCRLLLNDLGMNSWDRRKSFHLLKTNSKLLRELKNLDSRQCRETHKIAVFYIAEGQEDKCSILSNTRGSQAYEDFVAGLGWEVDLSTHGGFMGGLQRNGSTGQTAPYYATSTVEIIFHVSTRMPSDSDDSLTKKLRHLGNDEVHIVWSEHTRNYRRGIIPTDFGDVLIVIYPMKNHMFFIEIMKKPEVPFFGPLFDGAIVTAKLLPSLVCATCINASRAVKSLIPLYQSLY
;
A
#
# COMPACT_ATOMS: atom_id res chain seq x y z
N GLU A 1 39.35 -16.12 -9.62
CA GLU A 1 38.13 -15.31 -9.67
C GLU A 1 37.42 -15.37 -8.33
N VAL A 2 36.92 -14.24 -7.82
CA VAL A 2 36.12 -14.19 -6.59
C VAL A 2 34.66 -14.25 -7.00
N LEU A 3 33.95 -15.31 -6.63
CA LEU A 3 32.51 -15.38 -6.80
C LEU A 3 31.84 -14.64 -5.64
N VAL A 4 31.02 -13.66 -5.97
CA VAL A 4 30.33 -12.83 -4.99
C VAL A 4 28.85 -13.22 -4.99
N GLY A 5 28.40 -13.79 -3.87
CA GLY A 5 27.00 -14.15 -3.64
C GLY A 5 26.32 -13.13 -2.73
N ARG A 6 25.04 -12.86 -2.98
CA ARG A 6 24.20 -12.11 -2.03
C ARG A 6 23.77 -13.06 -0.91
N SER A 7 24.18 -12.80 0.32
CA SER A 7 23.73 -13.59 1.47
C SER A 7 22.34 -13.13 1.91
N SER A 8 21.38 -14.07 1.90
CA SER A 8 20.09 -13.94 2.58
C SER A 8 20.06 -14.97 3.71
N SER A 9 20.53 -14.61 4.91
CA SER A 9 20.42 -15.48 6.08
C SER A 9 19.12 -15.16 6.84
N SER A 10 18.17 -16.09 6.79
CA SER A 10 17.12 -16.22 7.81
C SER A 10 16.96 -17.65 8.33
N ASP A 11 17.86 -18.57 7.99
CA ASP A 11 17.79 -19.95 8.45
C ASP A 11 18.99 -20.29 9.33
N GLU A 12 18.71 -21.06 10.40
CA GLU A 12 19.60 -21.52 11.47
C GLU A 12 19.66 -20.68 12.75
N LEU A 13 18.52 -20.58 13.44
CA LEU A 13 18.50 -20.61 14.91
C LEU A 13 17.42 -21.60 15.37
N ASP A 14 17.67 -22.89 15.14
CA ASP A 14 16.90 -23.96 15.75
C ASP A 14 17.82 -25.01 16.40
N LEU A 15 17.44 -25.37 17.63
CA LEU A 15 17.90 -26.50 18.46
C LEU A 15 19.23 -26.36 19.24
N LYS A 16 19.08 -26.13 20.54
CA LYS A 16 19.27 -27.21 21.54
C LYS A 16 18.61 -26.87 22.86
N GLY A 17 17.54 -27.60 23.18
CA GLY A 17 17.13 -27.83 24.56
C GLY A 17 18.01 -28.90 25.19
N ASP A 18 18.42 -28.71 26.44
CA ASP A 18 18.24 -29.73 27.46
C ASP A 18 18.41 -29.19 28.89
N LEU A 19 17.70 -29.87 29.79
CA LEU A 19 17.46 -29.62 31.21
C LEU A 19 18.71 -29.44 32.10
N GLN A 20 18.60 -28.55 33.11
CA GLN A 20 18.90 -28.90 34.51
C GLN A 20 18.39 -27.87 35.54
N GLN A 21 17.72 -28.38 36.58
CA GLN A 21 17.31 -27.69 37.80
C GLN A 21 18.51 -27.35 38.70
N SER A 22 18.50 -26.20 39.37
CA SER A 22 18.39 -26.08 40.85
C SER A 22 18.77 -24.70 41.40
N HIS A 23 17.92 -24.21 42.31
CA HIS A 23 18.13 -23.33 43.48
C HIS A 23 19.03 -22.08 43.44
N GLY A 24 18.46 -20.96 43.91
CA GLY A 24 19.20 -19.96 44.69
C GLY A 24 18.63 -18.55 44.66
N ASN A 25 17.96 -18.15 45.75
CA ASN A 25 17.58 -16.77 46.07
C ASN A 25 18.74 -15.77 45.92
N HIS A 26 18.46 -14.52 45.49
CA HIS A 26 18.80 -13.32 46.26
C HIS A 26 18.13 -12.05 45.71
N GLN A 27 17.51 -11.31 46.62
CA GLN A 27 17.07 -9.92 46.52
C GLN A 27 18.23 -8.96 46.28
N GLU A 28 17.98 -7.89 45.51
CA GLU A 28 18.45 -6.50 45.67
C GLU A 28 17.89 -5.73 44.45
N ARG A 29 16.83 -4.90 44.53
CA ARG A 29 16.64 -3.62 45.22
C ARG A 29 17.68 -2.57 44.85
N GLU A 30 17.52 -1.97 43.67
CA GLU A 30 18.05 -0.63 43.39
C GLU A 30 16.92 0.34 43.02
N LYS A 31 16.92 1.44 43.78
CA LYS A 31 16.09 2.63 43.65
C LYS A 31 16.81 3.61 42.71
N SER A 32 16.07 4.26 41.83
CA SER A 32 16.40 5.61 41.33
C SER A 32 15.13 6.17 40.67
N GLU A 33 14.33 6.90 41.45
CA GLU A 33 14.27 8.37 41.44
C GLU A 33 13.74 8.94 40.12
N SER A 34 12.40 9.00 40.09
CA SER A 34 11.58 9.90 39.31
C SER A 34 11.91 11.37 39.57
N VAL A 35 12.06 12.17 38.52
CA VAL A 35 11.87 13.63 38.59
C VAL A 35 10.71 13.99 37.68
N SER A 36 9.54 14.13 38.30
CA SER A 36 8.36 14.80 37.78
C SER A 36 8.56 16.31 37.85
N SER A 37 8.28 17.02 36.77
CA SER A 37 8.07 18.47 36.80
C SER A 37 6.60 18.76 36.53
N ASP A 38 5.83 18.85 37.61
CA ASP A 38 4.53 19.52 37.65
C ASP A 38 4.74 21.03 37.57
N ALA A 39 4.00 21.69 36.68
CA ALA A 39 3.79 23.12 36.71
C ALA A 39 2.28 23.38 36.71
N SER A 40 1.72 23.39 37.92
CA SER A 40 0.36 23.82 38.23
C SER A 40 0.26 25.36 38.17
N LEU A 41 -0.69 25.89 37.40
CA LEU A 41 -1.17 27.27 37.55
C LEU A 41 -2.70 27.31 37.47
N GLY A 42 -3.31 27.54 38.64
CA GLY A 42 -4.34 28.58 38.85
C GLY A 42 -5.76 28.37 38.31
N TYR A 43 -6.63 27.84 39.18
CA TYR A 43 -8.09 27.98 39.13
C TYR A 43 -8.59 29.37 39.54
N ASN A 44 -9.77 29.76 39.02
CA ASN A 44 -10.89 30.53 39.62
C ASN A 44 -11.84 30.95 38.46
N ASN A 45 -13.17 30.93 38.51
CA ASN A 45 -14.18 30.58 39.51
C ASN A 45 -15.57 30.57 38.81
N GLU A 46 -16.62 30.10 39.53
CA GLU A 46 -18.08 30.32 39.33
C GLU A 46 -18.86 29.39 38.36
N VAL A 47 -19.98 28.72 38.71
CA VAL A 47 -20.84 28.57 39.91
C VAL A 47 -21.52 27.19 39.83
N GLU A 48 -21.46 26.40 40.91
CA GLU A 48 -22.27 25.19 41.14
C GLU A 48 -23.65 25.54 41.72
N ILE A 49 -24.70 24.91 41.21
CA ILE A 49 -25.96 24.70 41.94
C ILE A 49 -26.09 23.20 42.19
N ALA A 50 -26.04 22.85 43.47
CA ALA A 50 -26.09 21.49 43.99
C ALA A 50 -27.47 20.83 43.80
N LEU A 51 -27.47 19.53 43.47
CA LEU A 51 -28.58 18.62 43.70
C LEU A 51 -28.05 17.32 44.32
N ILE A 52 -28.68 16.96 45.43
CA ILE A 52 -28.31 15.93 46.42
C ILE A 52 -28.54 14.52 45.85
N PRO A 53 -27.67 13.53 46.16
CA PRO A 53 -27.82 12.15 45.69
C PRO A 53 -28.85 11.37 46.53
N TRP A 54 -29.69 10.57 45.86
CA TRP A 54 -30.55 9.58 46.51
C TRP A 54 -29.89 8.21 46.47
N GLN A 55 -29.94 7.54 47.63
CA GLN A 55 -29.30 6.28 47.97
C GLN A 55 -30.00 5.08 47.29
N THR A 56 -29.20 4.13 46.85
CA THR A 56 -29.57 2.76 46.45
C THR A 56 -29.82 1.89 47.67
N PRO A 57 -30.85 1.01 47.68
CA PRO A 57 -30.84 -0.16 48.54
C PRO A 57 -30.27 -1.38 47.78
N GLU A 58 -29.37 -2.07 48.46
CA GLU A 58 -28.85 -3.39 48.15
C GLU A 58 -29.92 -4.46 48.35
N GLU A 59 -30.07 -5.41 47.42
CA GLU A 59 -30.52 -6.78 47.73
C GLU A 59 -29.75 -7.78 46.85
N GLU A 60 -28.96 -8.64 47.52
CA GLU A 60 -28.35 -9.84 46.97
C GLU A 60 -29.36 -11.00 46.96
N HIS A 61 -29.40 -11.82 45.90
CA HIS A 61 -29.72 -13.24 46.01
C HIS A 61 -29.05 -14.08 44.90
N GLU A 62 -28.50 -15.22 45.31
CA GLU A 62 -27.64 -16.14 44.57
C GLU A 62 -28.39 -17.12 43.63
N VAL A 63 -27.78 -17.31 42.44
CA VAL A 63 -27.48 -18.56 41.69
C VAL A 63 -28.53 -19.69 41.58
N ASN A 64 -28.91 -20.03 40.33
CA ASN A 64 -28.76 -21.40 39.79
C ASN A 64 -28.95 -21.49 38.26
N ALA A 65 -28.13 -22.33 37.62
CA ALA A 65 -28.05 -22.55 36.18
C ALA A 65 -28.92 -23.74 35.71
N SER A 66 -29.51 -23.64 34.51
CA SER A 66 -29.83 -24.79 33.65
C SER A 66 -30.04 -24.38 32.18
N ALA A 67 -29.69 -25.30 31.29
CA ALA A 67 -29.47 -25.17 29.84
C ALA A 67 -30.70 -24.99 28.93
N ASP A 68 -30.40 -24.53 27.70
CA ASP A 68 -31.11 -24.67 26.42
C ASP A 68 -32.61 -24.30 26.32
N VAL A 69 -32.89 -23.27 25.52
CA VAL A 69 -33.64 -23.31 24.23
C VAL A 69 -33.83 -21.86 23.77
N CYS A 70 -33.43 -21.59 22.53
CA CYS A 70 -33.59 -20.31 21.84
C CYS A 70 -35.09 -19.96 21.71
N VAL A 71 -35.54 -18.94 22.45
CA VAL A 71 -36.87 -18.33 22.31
C VAL A 71 -36.71 -16.82 22.16
N ASP A 72 -37.25 -16.34 21.05
CA ASP A 72 -37.43 -14.96 20.59
C ASP A 72 -37.72 -13.96 21.74
N PRO A 73 -36.96 -12.85 21.90
CA PRO A 73 -37.28 -11.85 22.91
C PRO A 73 -38.47 -11.01 22.43
N GLN A 74 -39.61 -11.19 23.12
CA GLN A 74 -40.82 -10.40 22.91
C GLN A 74 -40.54 -8.90 23.02
N VAL A 75 -40.84 -8.19 21.93
CA VAL A 75 -40.97 -6.73 21.87
C VAL A 75 -42.09 -6.27 22.83
N PRO A 76 -41.89 -5.22 23.65
CA PRO A 76 -42.99 -4.62 24.41
C PRO A 76 -44.10 -4.14 23.47
N ARG A 77 -45.28 -4.76 23.55
CA ARG A 77 -46.49 -4.43 22.78
C ARG A 77 -47.08 -3.07 23.20
N TRP A 78 -46.45 -1.95 22.86
CA TRP A 78 -47.05 -0.62 23.09
C TRP A 78 -47.26 0.22 21.82
N PHE A 79 -47.05 -0.35 20.62
CA PHE A 79 -47.11 0.41 19.37
C PHE A 79 -48.00 -0.17 18.26
N GLN A 80 -49.09 -0.86 18.60
CA GLN A 80 -50.15 -1.17 17.64
C GLN A 80 -51.52 -0.78 18.20
N LEU A 81 -51.94 0.45 17.91
CA LEU A 81 -53.35 0.82 17.86
C LEU A 81 -53.59 1.43 16.48
N SER A 82 -53.88 0.57 15.51
CA SER A 82 -54.61 0.92 14.28
C SER A 82 -56.10 1.09 14.62
N PRO A 83 -56.87 1.94 13.91
CA PRO A 83 -58.25 2.29 14.29
C PRO A 83 -59.31 1.20 14.03
N SER A 84 -58.90 -0.01 13.69
CA SER A 84 -59.78 -1.06 13.20
C SER A 84 -59.37 -2.38 13.84
N ASP A 85 -59.91 -2.64 15.03
CA ASP A 85 -60.28 -3.96 15.56
C ASP A 85 -60.72 -3.79 17.02
N ALA A 86 -61.93 -3.28 17.18
CA ALA A 86 -62.57 -3.11 18.48
C ALA A 86 -63.40 -4.36 18.82
N THR A 87 -62.75 -5.52 18.92
CA THR A 87 -63.33 -6.72 19.58
C THR A 87 -62.20 -7.66 19.95
N ASN A 88 -62.03 -7.92 21.25
CA ASN A 88 -61.16 -8.93 21.90
C ASN A 88 -59.91 -8.39 22.63
N LEU A 89 -60.09 -7.55 23.65
CA LEU A 89 -59.10 -7.35 24.72
C LEU A 89 -59.83 -7.02 26.04
N THR A 90 -60.09 -8.01 26.89
CA THR A 90 -60.67 -7.78 28.23
C THR A 90 -59.94 -8.44 29.41
N ASP A 91 -58.80 -9.14 29.25
CA ASP A 91 -58.23 -9.89 30.38
C ASP A 91 -56.74 -9.64 30.71
N SER A 92 -56.13 -8.55 30.24
CA SER A 92 -54.70 -8.29 30.56
C SER A 92 -54.30 -6.82 30.72
N SER A 93 -55.23 -5.91 31.04
CA SER A 93 -54.94 -4.47 31.18
C SER A 93 -54.78 -3.97 32.63
N GLU A 94 -55.02 -4.79 33.64
CA GLU A 94 -55.07 -4.30 35.04
C GLU A 94 -53.71 -4.28 35.76
N PHE A 95 -52.64 -4.90 35.23
CA PHE A 95 -51.35 -5.01 35.94
C PHE A 95 -50.26 -3.99 35.52
N LEU A 96 -50.51 -3.10 34.56
CA LEU A 96 -49.52 -2.13 34.05
C LEU A 96 -49.93 -0.65 34.17
N ALA A 97 -51.13 -0.36 34.70
CA ALA A 97 -51.67 0.99 34.74
C ALA A 97 -51.08 1.89 35.86
N ASP A 98 -50.41 1.28 36.85
CA ASP A 98 -49.94 1.99 38.06
C ASP A 98 -48.62 2.77 37.87
N ASP A 99 -47.85 2.49 36.81
CA ASP A 99 -46.57 3.15 36.54
C ASP A 99 -46.61 4.16 35.37
N CYS A 100 -47.80 4.47 34.83
CA CYS A 100 -47.97 5.42 33.72
C CYS A 100 -48.63 6.71 34.19
N SER A 101 -48.26 7.84 33.57
CA SER A 101 -48.88 9.14 33.83
C SER A 101 -50.37 9.17 33.49
N ILE A 102 -51.10 10.05 34.18
CA ILE A 102 -52.52 10.33 33.87
C ILE A 102 -52.72 10.71 32.39
N ILE A 103 -51.77 11.42 31.80
CA ILE A 103 -51.86 11.85 30.40
C ILE A 103 -51.69 10.66 29.44
N ALA A 104 -50.90 9.66 29.82
CA ALA A 104 -50.75 8.40 29.11
C ALA A 104 -51.84 7.36 29.43
N GLY A 105 -52.74 7.64 30.37
CA GLY A 105 -53.88 6.78 30.74
C GLY A 105 -53.68 5.95 32.01
N GLY A 106 -52.62 6.21 32.79
CA GLY A 106 -52.38 5.59 34.10
C GLY A 106 -52.83 6.46 35.28
N SER A 107 -52.36 6.11 36.48
CA SER A 107 -52.74 6.76 37.75
C SER A 107 -51.71 7.77 38.28
N LEU A 108 -50.49 7.84 37.72
CA LEU A 108 -49.41 8.68 38.24
C LEU A 108 -49.63 10.18 38.00
N THR A 109 -49.66 10.95 39.09
CA THR A 109 -49.66 12.41 39.07
C THR A 109 -48.24 12.97 38.94
N GLY A 110 -48.03 13.98 38.10
CA GLY A 110 -46.75 14.68 37.97
C GLY A 110 -46.24 14.80 36.52
N TRP A 111 -45.09 15.46 36.35
CA TRP A 111 -44.42 15.56 35.06
C TRP A 111 -43.44 14.41 34.88
N HIS A 112 -43.89 13.38 34.17
CA HIS A 112 -43.11 12.17 33.89
C HIS A 112 -42.67 12.15 32.41
N PRO A 113 -41.62 11.39 32.04
CA PRO A 113 -41.13 11.33 30.65
C PRO A 113 -42.19 10.90 29.63
N ASP A 114 -43.09 10.01 30.02
CA ASP A 114 -44.22 9.54 29.22
C ASP A 114 -45.29 10.63 29.04
N SER A 115 -45.55 11.46 30.06
CA SER A 115 -46.39 12.67 29.95
C SER A 115 -45.88 13.59 28.84
N ALA A 116 -44.56 13.82 28.82
CA ALA A 116 -43.93 14.68 27.81
C ALA A 116 -44.09 14.07 26.41
N ALA A 117 -43.82 12.77 26.24
CA ALA A 117 -43.95 12.09 24.95
C ALA A 117 -45.38 12.12 24.40
N VAL A 118 -46.39 11.87 25.25
CA VAL A 118 -47.81 11.89 24.84
C VAL A 118 -48.28 13.31 24.51
N LEU A 119 -47.93 14.31 25.33
CA LEU A 119 -48.27 15.70 25.05
C LEU A 119 -47.66 16.17 23.74
N TRP A 120 -46.41 15.82 23.48
CA TRP A 120 -45.74 16.19 22.24
C TRP A 120 -46.42 15.57 21.02
N ARG A 121 -46.80 14.28 21.10
CA ARG A 121 -47.58 13.61 20.04
C ARG A 121 -48.94 14.28 19.83
N ARG A 122 -49.62 14.69 20.90
CA ARG A 122 -50.91 15.40 20.82
C ARG A 122 -50.73 16.78 20.18
N ILE A 123 -49.70 17.54 20.56
CA ILE A 123 -49.38 18.84 19.96
C ILE A 123 -49.14 18.70 18.46
N LEU A 124 -48.40 17.68 18.02
CA LEU A 124 -48.25 17.41 16.60
C LEU A 124 -49.57 17.03 15.92
N GLY A 125 -50.41 16.24 16.58
CA GLY A 125 -51.73 15.91 16.08
C GLY A 125 -52.66 17.12 15.93
N ILE A 126 -52.52 18.16 16.76
CA ILE A 126 -53.31 19.40 16.69
C ILE A 126 -53.04 20.18 15.40
N LEU A 127 -51.84 20.04 14.79
CA LEU A 127 -51.52 20.73 13.53
C LEU A 127 -52.44 20.31 12.37
N GLY A 128 -53.08 19.13 12.47
CA GLY A 128 -53.91 18.59 11.39
C GLY A 128 -53.10 18.27 10.13
N ASP A 129 -53.79 18.11 9.00
CA ASP A 129 -53.11 17.89 7.71
C ASP A 129 -52.55 19.20 7.16
N VAL A 130 -51.23 19.37 7.31
CA VAL A 130 -50.46 20.53 6.84
C VAL A 130 -50.56 20.77 5.34
N ASN A 131 -50.99 19.78 4.55
CA ASN A 131 -51.20 19.93 3.11
C ASN A 131 -52.45 20.74 2.76
N ASN A 132 -53.34 21.03 3.71
CA ASN A 132 -54.52 21.87 3.50
C ASN A 132 -54.22 23.39 3.56
N ILE A 133 -52.96 23.78 3.78
CA ILE A 133 -52.56 25.19 3.82
C ILE A 133 -52.68 25.81 2.42
N GLN A 134 -53.58 26.79 2.26
CA GLN A 134 -53.86 27.42 0.96
C GLN A 134 -52.73 28.30 0.41
N SER A 135 -51.83 28.80 1.27
CA SER A 135 -50.73 29.67 0.83
C SER A 135 -49.46 28.85 0.58
N PRO A 136 -48.94 28.77 -0.66
CA PRO A 136 -47.75 27.97 -0.97
C PRO A 136 -46.49 28.41 -0.20
N LYS A 137 -46.35 29.71 0.06
CA LYS A 137 -45.22 30.27 0.83
C LYS A 137 -45.26 29.85 2.29
N ILE A 138 -46.45 29.81 2.89
CA ILE A 138 -46.63 29.37 4.29
C ILE A 138 -46.44 27.86 4.36
N HIS A 139 -47.00 27.12 3.41
CA HIS A 139 -46.80 25.68 3.28
C HIS A 139 -45.31 25.33 3.24
N ALA A 140 -44.53 25.97 2.38
CA ALA A 140 -43.08 25.77 2.30
C ALA A 140 -42.35 26.05 3.63
N LYS A 141 -42.70 27.14 4.32
CA LYS A 141 -42.13 27.46 5.65
C LYS A 141 -42.46 26.38 6.69
N VAL A 142 -43.69 25.87 6.70
CA VAL A 142 -44.11 24.80 7.62
C VAL A 142 -43.31 23.53 7.37
N PHE A 143 -43.12 23.11 6.12
CA PHE A 143 -42.25 21.96 5.81
C PHE A 143 -40.79 22.21 6.17
N GLY A 144 -40.29 23.44 6.05
CA GLY A 144 -38.98 23.83 6.58
C GLY A 144 -38.86 23.63 8.09
N TYR A 145 -39.87 24.04 8.86
CA TYR A 145 -39.90 23.79 10.31
C TYR A 145 -40.04 22.30 10.66
N LEU A 146 -40.84 21.54 9.90
CA LEU A 146 -40.94 20.08 10.07
C LEU A 146 -39.59 19.40 9.83
N TYR A 147 -38.82 19.87 8.86
CA TYR A 147 -37.46 19.39 8.62
C TYR A 147 -36.53 19.65 9.81
N GLU A 148 -36.51 20.88 10.34
CA GLU A 148 -35.72 21.21 11.55
C GLU A 148 -36.16 20.40 12.77
N LEU A 149 -37.47 20.24 12.93
CA LEU A 149 -38.08 19.48 14.00
C LEU A 149 -37.66 18.01 13.95
N TRP A 150 -37.75 17.40 12.77
CA TRP A 150 -37.30 16.04 12.54
C TRP A 150 -35.81 15.89 12.84
N TYR A 151 -34.97 16.83 12.41
CA TYR A 151 -33.54 16.78 12.70
C TYR A 151 -33.26 16.88 14.21
N LYS A 152 -34.00 17.71 14.95
CA LYS A 152 -33.91 17.77 16.42
C LYS A 152 -34.33 16.45 17.06
N LEU A 153 -35.41 15.81 16.58
CA LEU A 153 -35.84 14.49 17.08
C LEU A 153 -34.82 13.40 16.77
N ALA A 154 -34.26 13.41 15.55
CA ALA A 154 -33.19 12.53 15.12
C ALA A 154 -31.96 12.70 16.01
N LYS A 155 -31.55 13.94 16.28
CA LYS A 155 -30.44 14.27 17.18
C LYS A 155 -30.73 13.85 18.64
N ILE A 156 -31.94 14.08 19.14
CA ILE A 156 -32.33 13.61 20.49
C ILE A 156 -32.17 12.10 20.54
N ARG A 157 -32.73 11.37 19.57
CA ARG A 157 -32.58 9.92 19.48
C ARG A 157 -31.11 9.50 19.38
N ASP A 158 -30.30 10.24 18.64
CA ASP A 158 -28.86 10.00 18.55
C ASP A 158 -28.11 10.24 19.87
N ASN A 159 -28.70 10.99 20.80
CA ASN A 159 -28.13 11.25 22.11
C ASN A 159 -28.81 10.49 23.25
N LEU A 160 -29.80 9.63 22.95
CA LEU A 160 -30.33 8.69 23.93
C LEU A 160 -29.38 7.50 24.09
N ALA A 161 -29.26 7.04 25.34
CA ALA A 161 -28.40 5.92 25.74
C ALA A 161 -26.92 6.07 25.33
N ILE A 162 -26.39 7.31 25.26
CA ILE A 162 -24.94 7.54 25.22
C ILE A 162 -24.41 7.46 26.66
N SER A 163 -23.30 6.73 26.83
CA SER A 163 -22.49 6.76 28.04
C SER A 163 -21.99 8.18 28.34
N LEU A 164 -22.43 8.79 29.44
CA LEU A 164 -22.00 10.15 29.84
C LEU A 164 -20.57 10.17 30.40
N ASP A 165 -20.16 9.07 31.02
CA ASP A 165 -18.84 8.87 31.63
C ASP A 165 -17.86 8.17 30.68
N ASN A 166 -18.35 7.60 29.57
CA ASN A 166 -17.62 6.74 28.64
C ASN A 166 -17.01 5.50 29.32
N GLN A 167 -17.64 5.03 30.42
CA GLN A 167 -17.21 3.88 31.20
C GLN A 167 -18.22 2.72 31.18
N SER A 168 -19.51 3.01 31.00
CA SER A 168 -20.56 1.98 30.93
C SER A 168 -21.60 2.28 29.85
N THR A 169 -21.98 1.25 29.08
CA THR A 169 -23.05 1.37 28.06
C THR A 169 -24.43 1.40 28.77
N PRO A 170 -25.25 2.46 28.60
CA PRO A 170 -26.54 2.57 29.28
C PRO A 170 -27.59 1.60 28.76
N SER A 171 -28.61 1.30 29.57
CA SER A 171 -29.78 0.51 29.13
C SER A 171 -30.53 1.20 27.98
N PRO A 172 -31.12 0.44 27.04
CA PRO A 172 -31.83 1.00 25.90
C PRO A 172 -32.97 1.93 26.35
N PRO A 173 -33.18 3.07 25.66
CA PRO A 173 -34.14 4.08 26.09
C PRO A 173 -35.58 3.59 25.84
N VAL A 174 -36.43 3.68 26.86
CA VAL A 174 -37.84 3.25 26.79
C VAL A 174 -38.69 4.14 25.85
N LEU A 175 -38.38 5.43 25.77
CA LEU A 175 -39.11 6.41 24.96
C LEU A 175 -38.28 6.87 23.76
N ILE A 176 -38.54 6.29 22.59
CA ILE A 176 -37.81 6.58 21.36
C ILE A 176 -38.60 7.59 20.49
N PRO A 177 -38.00 8.72 20.07
CA PRO A 177 -38.64 9.67 19.16
C PRO A 177 -39.14 9.02 17.85
N PRO A 178 -40.43 9.14 17.49
CA PRO A 178 -40.98 8.54 16.28
C PRO A 178 -40.60 9.33 15.04
N LEU A 179 -39.53 8.91 14.35
CA LEU A 179 -39.01 9.62 13.18
C LEU A 179 -39.88 9.51 11.92
N ARG A 180 -40.85 8.60 11.89
CA ARG A 180 -41.75 8.38 10.74
C ARG A 180 -43.11 9.07 10.87
N ILE A 181 -43.34 9.86 11.92
CA ILE A 181 -44.66 10.45 12.22
C ILE A 181 -45.16 11.39 11.10
N PHE A 182 -44.25 12.03 10.36
CA PHE A 182 -44.59 12.96 9.29
C PHE A 182 -44.74 12.31 7.91
N ALA A 183 -44.51 11.00 7.77
CA ALA A 183 -44.39 10.36 6.47
C ALA A 183 -45.66 10.49 5.60
N SER A 184 -46.85 10.34 6.18
CA SER A 184 -48.12 10.49 5.47
C SER A 184 -48.30 11.90 4.90
N TRP A 185 -47.94 12.93 5.68
CA TRP A 185 -47.97 14.32 5.23
C TRP A 185 -46.97 14.57 4.11
N LEU A 186 -45.77 13.96 4.20
CA LEU A 186 -44.71 14.09 3.21
C LEU A 186 -45.09 13.45 1.87
N PHE A 187 -45.62 12.22 1.87
CA PHE A 187 -46.07 11.55 0.65
C PHE A 187 -47.24 12.28 -0.01
N LYS A 188 -48.14 12.89 0.76
CA LYS A 188 -49.20 13.72 0.20
C LYS A 188 -48.65 15.02 -0.40
N ALA A 189 -47.67 15.66 0.25
CA ALA A 189 -47.06 16.89 -0.24
C ALA A 189 -46.43 16.73 -1.63
N THR A 190 -45.82 15.58 -1.92
CA THR A 190 -45.21 15.31 -3.24
C THR A 190 -46.22 15.25 -4.39
N THR A 191 -47.49 14.97 -4.08
CA THR A 191 -48.58 14.89 -5.08
C THR A 191 -49.29 16.22 -5.34
N LEU A 192 -48.95 17.30 -4.62
CA LEU A 192 -49.60 18.61 -4.79
C LEU A 192 -49.34 19.23 -6.18
N PRO A 193 -50.06 20.28 -6.59
CA PRO A 193 -49.78 21.02 -7.83
C PRO A 193 -48.42 21.74 -7.80
N ASN A 194 -47.92 22.16 -8.97
CA ASN A 194 -46.61 22.84 -9.11
C ASN A 194 -46.54 24.22 -8.41
N GLU A 195 -47.68 24.81 -8.06
CA GLU A 195 -47.74 26.02 -7.23
C GLU A 195 -47.05 25.85 -5.86
N TYR A 196 -47.00 24.61 -5.35
CA TYR A 196 -46.40 24.25 -4.06
C TYR A 196 -44.95 23.74 -4.18
N LYS A 197 -44.25 24.03 -5.28
CA LYS A 197 -42.90 23.52 -5.60
C LYS A 197 -41.93 23.58 -4.41
N GLU A 198 -41.76 24.73 -3.77
CA GLU A 198 -40.88 24.88 -2.59
C GLU A 198 -41.22 23.92 -1.45
N GLY A 199 -42.52 23.70 -1.19
CA GLY A 199 -42.98 22.73 -0.21
C GLY A 199 -42.65 21.29 -0.61
N LYS A 200 -42.79 20.95 -1.89
CA LYS A 200 -42.41 19.63 -2.43
C LYS A 200 -40.92 19.37 -2.25
N LEU A 201 -40.06 20.35 -2.53
CA LEU A 201 -38.61 20.21 -2.38
C LEU A 201 -38.23 19.90 -0.92
N GLN A 202 -38.81 20.61 0.04
CA GLN A 202 -38.59 20.32 1.46
C GLN A 202 -39.15 18.94 1.87
N ALA A 203 -40.28 18.52 1.29
CA ALA A 203 -40.83 17.19 1.52
C ALA A 203 -39.89 16.09 1.02
N TYR A 204 -39.40 16.17 -0.23
CA TYR A 204 -38.43 15.22 -0.78
C TYR A 204 -37.14 15.18 0.04
N ARG A 205 -36.63 16.35 0.44
CA ARG A 205 -35.44 16.45 1.30
C ARG A 205 -35.63 15.69 2.61
N LEU A 206 -36.78 15.86 3.27
CA LEU A 206 -37.09 15.18 4.53
C LEU A 206 -37.32 13.68 4.33
N ILE A 207 -37.97 13.25 3.24
CA ILE A 207 -38.13 11.83 2.89
C ILE A 207 -36.76 11.16 2.73
N CYS A 208 -35.84 11.78 1.97
CA CYS A 208 -34.49 11.26 1.77
C CYS A 208 -33.74 11.13 3.10
N ALA A 209 -33.77 12.16 3.95
CA ALA A 209 -33.12 12.14 5.27
C ALA A 209 -33.71 11.06 6.20
N MET A 210 -35.02 10.84 6.14
CA MET A 210 -35.72 9.83 6.93
C MET A 210 -35.34 8.40 6.51
N MET A 211 -35.14 8.18 5.21
CA MET A 211 -34.99 6.83 4.63
C MET A 211 -33.54 6.42 4.35
N THR A 212 -32.58 7.34 4.46
CA THR A 212 -31.13 7.06 4.42
C THR A 212 -30.55 6.78 5.81
N ARG A 213 -31.36 6.90 6.86
CA ARG A 213 -30.99 6.57 8.24
C ARG A 213 -31.23 5.08 8.53
N ARG A 214 -30.37 4.46 9.34
CA ARG A 214 -30.60 3.11 9.88
C ARG A 214 -31.95 3.02 10.59
N GLN A 215 -32.70 1.97 10.26
CA GLN A 215 -34.07 1.75 10.74
C GLN A 215 -34.04 0.71 11.87
N ASP A 216 -34.31 1.12 13.12
CA ASP A 216 -34.36 0.17 14.26
C ASP A 216 -35.49 -0.85 14.08
N VAL A 217 -36.62 -0.40 13.51
CA VAL A 217 -37.76 -1.26 13.16
C VAL A 217 -38.02 -1.12 11.67
N MET A 218 -37.98 -2.25 10.96
CA MET A 218 -38.24 -2.29 9.52
C MET A 218 -39.61 -1.64 9.20
N PRO A 219 -39.69 -0.77 8.17
CA PRO A 219 -40.97 -0.24 7.72
C PRO A 219 -41.90 -1.35 7.23
N ASN A 220 -43.21 -1.16 7.35
CA ASN A 220 -44.18 -2.11 6.78
C ASN A 220 -44.16 -2.08 5.24
N SER A 221 -44.69 -3.12 4.61
CA SER A 221 -44.72 -3.25 3.14
C SER A 221 -45.43 -2.07 2.48
N ASP A 222 -46.55 -1.64 3.03
CA ASP A 222 -47.38 -0.57 2.44
C ASP A 222 -46.63 0.77 2.41
N PHE A 223 -45.88 1.07 3.47
CA PHE A 223 -45.02 2.24 3.54
C PHE A 223 -43.89 2.16 2.51
N LEU A 224 -43.23 1.00 2.39
CA LEU A 224 -42.14 0.82 1.42
C LEU A 224 -42.64 1.01 -0.02
N VAL A 225 -43.81 0.45 -0.37
CA VAL A 225 -44.41 0.63 -1.70
C VAL A 225 -44.67 2.10 -2.00
N HIS A 226 -45.29 2.84 -1.07
CA HIS A 226 -45.53 4.28 -1.24
C HIS A 226 -44.23 5.06 -1.32
N PHE A 227 -43.24 4.72 -0.50
CA PHE A 227 -41.93 5.36 -0.53
C PHE A 227 -41.21 5.14 -1.86
N TYR A 228 -41.12 3.90 -2.36
CA TYR A 228 -40.49 3.60 -3.64
C TYR A 228 -41.22 4.27 -4.80
N PHE A 229 -42.56 4.34 -4.76
CA PHE A 229 -43.35 5.07 -5.74
C PHE A 229 -43.03 6.57 -5.74
N VAL A 230 -42.97 7.21 -4.56
CA VAL A 230 -42.62 8.64 -4.44
C VAL A 230 -41.18 8.90 -4.88
N MET A 231 -40.24 8.02 -4.54
CA MET A 231 -38.85 8.13 -5.01
C MET A 231 -38.74 7.96 -6.53
N HIS A 232 -39.46 7.01 -7.12
CA HIS A 232 -39.53 6.85 -8.57
C HIS A 232 -40.06 8.13 -9.24
N LEU A 233 -41.14 8.72 -8.73
CA LEU A 233 -41.67 10.00 -9.23
C LEU A 233 -40.65 11.15 -9.11
N GLY A 234 -39.88 11.19 -8.01
CA GLY A 234 -38.83 12.19 -7.81
C GLY A 234 -37.65 12.02 -8.77
N LEU A 235 -37.18 10.78 -8.98
CA LEU A 235 -36.04 10.44 -9.83
C LEU A 235 -36.37 10.53 -11.33
N THR A 236 -37.62 10.28 -11.71
CA THR A 236 -38.09 10.40 -13.10
C THR A 236 -38.67 11.77 -13.45
N SER A 237 -38.75 12.69 -12.48
CA SER A 237 -39.34 14.01 -12.64
C SER A 237 -38.69 14.81 -13.79
N GLU A 238 -39.52 15.57 -14.51
CA GLU A 238 -39.05 16.57 -15.49
C GLU A 238 -38.51 17.85 -14.80
N ASP A 239 -38.84 18.08 -13.52
CA ASP A 239 -38.37 19.24 -12.78
C ASP A 239 -36.94 19.01 -12.23
N GLN A 240 -35.97 19.71 -12.82
CA GLN A 240 -34.56 19.62 -12.44
C GLN A 240 -34.31 19.96 -10.96
N ASP A 241 -35.09 20.83 -10.34
CA ASP A 241 -34.90 21.19 -8.92
C ASP A 241 -35.28 20.04 -7.99
N ILE A 242 -36.34 19.29 -8.35
CA ILE A 242 -36.75 18.09 -7.62
C ILE A 242 -35.66 17.02 -7.75
N LEU A 243 -35.21 16.78 -8.99
CA LEU A 243 -34.14 15.81 -9.28
C LEU A 243 -32.85 16.14 -8.51
N ASN A 244 -32.40 17.40 -8.58
CA ASN A 244 -31.24 17.88 -7.84
C ASN A 244 -31.43 17.72 -6.33
N THR A 245 -32.62 17.97 -5.79
CA THR A 245 -32.90 17.82 -4.36
C THR A 245 -32.82 16.36 -3.92
N VAL A 246 -33.39 15.43 -4.71
CA VAL A 246 -33.33 13.99 -4.41
C VAL A 246 -31.90 13.47 -4.47
N ILE A 247 -31.14 13.76 -5.53
CA ILE A 247 -29.75 13.31 -5.68
C ILE A 247 -28.83 13.92 -4.61
N LYS A 248 -29.04 15.18 -4.24
CA LYS A 248 -28.23 15.86 -3.21
C LYS A 248 -28.44 15.29 -1.81
N HIS A 249 -29.66 14.88 -1.48
CA HIS A 249 -30.02 14.46 -0.12
C HIS A 249 -30.16 12.96 0.06
N CYS A 250 -30.24 12.18 -1.02
CA CYS A 250 -30.27 10.73 -0.97
C CYS A 250 -28.83 10.18 -1.07
N SER A 251 -28.20 9.99 0.09
CA SER A 251 -26.88 9.36 0.20
C SER A 251 -26.89 7.91 -0.34
N PRO A 252 -25.74 7.39 -0.82
CA PRO A 252 -25.54 5.95 -1.08
C PRO A 252 -25.89 5.05 0.11
N ALA A 253 -25.98 5.61 1.32
CA ALA A 253 -26.52 4.95 2.50
C ALA A 253 -27.88 4.26 2.23
N PHE A 254 -28.68 4.76 1.28
CA PHE A 254 -29.89 4.09 0.82
C PHE A 254 -29.66 2.63 0.38
N PHE A 255 -28.61 2.38 -0.42
CA PHE A 255 -28.24 1.04 -0.88
C PHE A 255 -27.58 0.22 0.23
N PHE A 256 -26.86 0.89 1.13
CA PHE A 256 -26.29 0.26 2.33
C PHE A 256 -27.37 -0.37 3.23
N LEU A 257 -28.49 0.33 3.44
CA LEU A 257 -29.58 -0.16 4.30
C LEU A 257 -30.25 -1.44 3.78
N GLY A 258 -30.13 -1.72 2.47
CA GLY A 258 -30.64 -2.96 1.88
C GLY A 258 -32.14 -3.19 2.12
N LEU A 259 -32.95 -2.12 2.11
CA LEU A 259 -34.39 -2.21 2.36
C LEU A 259 -35.09 -3.12 1.33
N PRO A 260 -36.07 -3.95 1.70
CA PRO A 260 -36.69 -4.90 0.77
C PRO A 260 -37.21 -4.23 -0.51
N GLY A 261 -36.69 -4.62 -1.68
CA GLY A 261 -37.08 -4.06 -2.99
C GLY A 261 -36.22 -2.88 -3.49
N PHE A 262 -35.18 -2.46 -2.75
CA PHE A 262 -34.34 -1.32 -3.12
C PHE A 262 -33.71 -1.40 -4.52
N THR A 263 -33.45 -2.61 -5.03
CA THR A 263 -32.83 -2.84 -6.34
C THR A 263 -33.69 -2.33 -7.50
N MET A 264 -35.01 -2.19 -7.31
CA MET A 264 -35.93 -1.67 -8.34
C MET A 264 -35.61 -0.24 -8.76
N LEU A 265 -35.10 0.58 -7.83
CA LEU A 265 -34.74 1.98 -8.09
C LEU A 265 -33.33 2.15 -8.66
N MET A 266 -32.54 1.07 -8.82
CA MET A 266 -31.16 1.17 -9.29
C MET A 266 -31.07 1.86 -10.66
N GLY A 267 -31.94 1.48 -11.60
CA GLY A 267 -32.01 2.12 -12.93
C GLY A 267 -32.44 3.58 -12.87
N ASP A 268 -33.38 3.91 -11.99
CA ASP A 268 -33.85 5.28 -11.79
C ASP A 268 -32.73 6.17 -11.25
N PHE A 269 -31.95 5.69 -10.26
CA PHE A 269 -30.81 6.43 -9.72
C PHE A 269 -29.71 6.65 -10.76
N ILE A 270 -29.39 5.63 -11.57
CA ILE A 270 -28.37 5.77 -12.63
C ILE A 270 -28.83 6.81 -13.66
N THR A 271 -30.09 6.73 -14.11
CA THR A 271 -30.65 7.66 -15.09
C THR A 271 -30.77 9.09 -14.53
N ALA A 272 -31.21 9.22 -13.28
CA ALA A 272 -31.30 10.49 -12.57
C ALA A 272 -29.93 11.16 -12.40
N ALA A 273 -28.93 10.40 -11.95
CA ALA A 273 -27.56 10.90 -11.84
C ALA A 273 -27.02 11.33 -13.21
N ALA A 274 -27.24 10.55 -14.27
CA ALA A 274 -26.82 10.93 -15.63
C ALA A 274 -27.45 12.25 -16.09
N ARG A 275 -28.74 12.48 -15.79
CA ARG A 275 -29.42 13.76 -16.10
C ARG A 275 -28.87 14.93 -15.31
N VAL A 276 -28.56 14.75 -14.02
CA VAL A 276 -27.92 15.78 -13.18
C VAL A 276 -26.53 16.14 -13.71
N LEU A 277 -25.75 15.15 -14.12
CA LEU A 277 -24.41 15.36 -14.69
C LEU A 277 -24.47 16.02 -16.08
N GLY A 278 -25.51 15.75 -16.86
CA GLY A 278 -25.75 16.42 -18.14
C GLY A 278 -26.23 17.87 -18.04
N ALA A 279 -26.60 18.37 -16.85
CA ALA A 279 -27.13 19.71 -16.68
C ALA A 279 -26.01 20.76 -16.58
N ASP A 280 -26.13 21.89 -17.30
CA ASP A 280 -25.15 22.99 -17.27
C ASP A 280 -25.22 23.90 -16.02
N THR A 281 -26.03 23.51 -15.03
CA THR A 281 -26.24 24.34 -13.84
C THR A 281 -25.08 24.18 -12.83
N PRO A 282 -24.43 25.26 -12.39
CA PRO A 282 -23.32 25.18 -11.43
C PRO A 282 -23.76 24.75 -10.02
N GLN A 283 -25.06 24.76 -9.74
CA GLN A 283 -25.66 24.36 -8.46
C GLN A 283 -26.06 22.88 -8.43
N ALA A 284 -25.84 22.13 -9.52
CA ALA A 284 -26.13 20.70 -9.59
C ALA A 284 -25.26 19.90 -8.59
N PRO A 285 -25.82 18.89 -7.89
CA PRO A 285 -25.09 18.04 -6.95
C PRO A 285 -24.24 16.98 -7.67
N ARG A 286 -23.20 17.43 -8.39
CA ARG A 286 -22.40 16.59 -9.28
C ARG A 286 -21.53 15.58 -8.53
N SER A 287 -21.03 15.95 -7.35
CA SER A 287 -20.21 15.06 -6.52
C SER A 287 -21.06 13.94 -5.92
N GLU A 288 -22.25 14.27 -5.42
CA GLU A 288 -23.21 13.31 -4.89
C GLU A 288 -23.72 12.36 -5.98
N ALA A 289 -24.00 12.88 -7.18
CA ALA A 289 -24.36 12.06 -8.34
C ALA A 289 -23.27 11.01 -8.67
N HIS A 290 -22.00 11.42 -8.72
CA HIS A 290 -20.89 10.49 -8.94
C HIS A 290 -20.69 9.51 -7.78
N THR A 291 -20.93 9.94 -6.55
CA THR A 291 -20.83 9.06 -5.37
C THR A 291 -21.87 7.93 -5.45
N ILE A 292 -23.11 8.26 -5.86
CA ILE A 292 -24.17 7.27 -6.08
C ILE A 292 -23.75 6.30 -7.20
N LEU A 293 -23.33 6.81 -8.37
CA LEU A 293 -22.90 5.97 -9.49
C LEU A 293 -21.73 5.05 -9.09
N GLY A 294 -20.74 5.59 -8.40
CA GLY A 294 -19.58 4.86 -7.91
C GLY A 294 -19.93 3.77 -6.91
N SER A 295 -20.88 4.01 -5.99
CA SER A 295 -21.36 3.01 -5.04
C SER A 295 -22.05 1.82 -5.73
N LEU A 296 -22.58 2.01 -6.95
CA LEU A 296 -23.30 0.99 -7.70
C LEU A 296 -22.40 0.14 -8.59
N VAL A 297 -21.12 0.47 -8.73
CA VAL A 297 -20.19 -0.21 -9.65
C VAL A 297 -20.08 -1.71 -9.41
N CYS A 298 -20.13 -2.17 -8.15
CA CYS A 298 -20.04 -3.59 -7.80
C CYS A 298 -21.38 -4.35 -7.94
N PHE A 299 -22.51 -3.64 -7.99
CA PHE A 299 -23.85 -4.25 -7.95
C PHE A 299 -24.18 -5.12 -9.17
N PRO A 300 -23.89 -4.72 -10.42
CA PRO A 300 -24.24 -5.51 -11.60
C PRO A 300 -23.63 -6.92 -11.63
N ASN A 301 -22.46 -7.11 -11.00
CA ASN A 301 -21.82 -8.42 -10.93
C ASN A 301 -22.46 -9.35 -9.88
N ILE A 302 -23.09 -8.78 -8.85
CA ILE A 302 -23.70 -9.51 -7.73
C ILE A 302 -25.18 -9.80 -8.00
N TYR A 303 -25.91 -8.80 -8.51
CA TYR A 303 -27.34 -8.88 -8.77
C TYR A 303 -27.60 -9.07 -10.28
N GLN A 304 -27.37 -10.27 -10.78
CA GLN A 304 -27.62 -10.60 -12.19
C GLN A 304 -29.14 -10.70 -12.45
N GLY A 305 -29.64 -10.00 -13.47
CA GLY A 305 -31.05 -10.08 -13.91
C GLY A 305 -32.06 -9.25 -13.11
N THR A 306 -31.65 -8.13 -12.52
CA THR A 306 -32.54 -7.25 -11.74
C THR A 306 -33.70 -6.67 -12.58
N PRO A 307 -34.95 -6.73 -12.09
CA PRO A 307 -36.06 -6.02 -12.72
C PRO A 307 -35.87 -4.51 -12.57
N LEU A 308 -36.00 -3.79 -13.68
CA LEU A 308 -35.90 -2.32 -13.73
C LEU A 308 -37.30 -1.74 -13.90
N LEU A 309 -37.57 -0.62 -13.24
CA LEU A 309 -38.75 0.19 -13.52
C LEU A 309 -38.48 0.98 -14.81
N GLN A 310 -39.31 0.81 -15.84
CA GLN A 310 -39.25 1.69 -17.01
C GLN A 310 -40.08 2.96 -16.77
N PRO A 311 -39.63 4.12 -17.29
CA PRO A 311 -40.43 5.32 -17.27
C PRO A 311 -41.41 5.29 -18.46
N ILE A 312 -42.66 4.84 -18.31
CA ILE A 312 -43.66 5.01 -19.38
C ILE A 312 -45.05 5.37 -18.85
N SER A 313 -45.61 6.38 -19.51
CA SER A 313 -47.03 6.73 -19.64
C SER A 313 -48.02 5.77 -18.98
N GLU A 314 -48.56 6.20 -17.84
CA GLU A 314 -49.78 5.73 -17.17
C GLU A 314 -49.89 4.23 -16.76
N ALA A 315 -48.98 3.34 -17.16
CA ALA A 315 -48.92 1.95 -16.71
C ALA A 315 -47.49 1.51 -16.38
N VAL A 316 -47.23 1.21 -15.10
CA VAL A 316 -45.96 0.67 -14.60
C VAL A 316 -45.81 -0.78 -15.07
N GLU A 317 -45.23 -1.00 -16.25
CA GLU A 317 -44.81 -2.33 -16.69
C GLU A 317 -43.42 -2.64 -16.12
N ILE A 318 -43.33 -3.71 -15.31
CA ILE A 318 -42.06 -4.26 -14.85
C ILE A 318 -41.49 -5.12 -15.98
N VAL A 319 -40.57 -4.56 -16.76
CA VAL A 319 -39.86 -5.34 -17.78
C VAL A 319 -38.60 -5.92 -17.15
N THR A 320 -38.50 -7.25 -17.12
CA THR A 320 -37.22 -7.96 -16.94
C THR A 320 -36.41 -7.82 -18.23
N GLY A 321 -35.80 -6.65 -18.43
CA GLY A 321 -35.09 -6.29 -19.66
C GLY A 321 -33.59 -6.16 -19.41
N THR A 322 -32.83 -7.14 -19.89
CA THR A 322 -31.36 -7.17 -19.95
C THR A 322 -30.82 -6.19 -21.00
N ALA A 323 -31.14 -4.90 -20.90
CA ALA A 323 -30.34 -3.87 -21.55
C ALA A 323 -29.24 -3.50 -20.56
N ASP A 324 -28.00 -3.88 -20.87
CA ASP A 324 -26.84 -3.93 -19.99
C ASP A 324 -26.65 -2.68 -19.09
N VAL A 325 -27.25 -2.70 -17.89
CA VAL A 325 -27.17 -1.62 -16.88
C VAL A 325 -25.71 -1.31 -16.55
N LYS A 326 -24.86 -2.34 -16.57
CA LYS A 326 -23.43 -2.23 -16.39
C LYS A 326 -22.83 -1.37 -17.49
N GLY A 327 -23.02 -1.75 -18.76
CA GLY A 327 -22.56 -0.94 -19.90
C GLY A 327 -23.08 0.51 -19.85
N TYR A 328 -24.35 0.72 -19.50
CA TYR A 328 -24.91 2.08 -19.35
C TYR A 328 -24.22 2.88 -18.23
N LEU A 329 -24.04 2.29 -17.05
CA LEU A 329 -23.35 2.90 -15.90
C LEU A 329 -21.91 3.27 -16.25
N ILE A 330 -21.18 2.36 -16.88
CA ILE A 330 -19.76 2.56 -17.21
C ILE A 330 -19.59 3.62 -18.31
N ASN A 331 -20.47 3.66 -19.31
CA ASN A 331 -20.46 4.73 -20.32
C ASN A 331 -20.65 6.12 -19.70
N ILE A 332 -21.50 6.24 -18.68
CA ILE A 332 -21.68 7.50 -17.94
C ILE A 332 -20.37 7.86 -17.21
N LEU A 333 -19.77 6.90 -16.48
CA LEU A 333 -18.53 7.15 -15.74
C LEU A 333 -17.36 7.51 -16.66
N LEU A 334 -17.20 6.83 -17.79
CA LEU A 334 -16.16 7.12 -18.80
C LEU A 334 -16.31 8.54 -19.36
N LYS A 335 -17.53 8.92 -19.77
CA LYS A 335 -17.81 10.27 -20.27
C LYS A 335 -17.51 11.34 -19.22
N ASN A 336 -17.89 11.11 -17.97
CA ASN A 336 -17.67 12.13 -16.94
C ASN A 336 -16.22 12.18 -16.46
N ALA A 337 -15.48 11.07 -16.46
CA ALA A 337 -14.06 11.08 -16.16
C ALA A 337 -13.26 11.99 -17.12
N THR A 338 -13.72 12.16 -18.36
CA THR A 338 -13.11 13.05 -19.35
C THR A 338 -13.70 14.47 -19.34
N GLU A 339 -15.02 14.65 -19.22
CA GLU A 339 -15.70 15.93 -19.43
C GLU A 339 -16.04 16.72 -18.15
N GLU A 340 -16.07 16.10 -16.96
CA GLU A 340 -16.72 16.67 -15.76
C GLU A 340 -16.02 17.93 -15.21
N PRO A 341 -16.66 19.11 -15.15
CA PRO A 341 -15.98 20.36 -14.80
C PRO A 341 -15.58 20.50 -13.33
N SER A 342 -16.18 19.73 -12.40
CA SER A 342 -15.86 19.81 -10.97
C SER A 342 -14.67 18.92 -10.60
N GLU A 343 -13.70 19.48 -9.87
CA GLU A 343 -12.50 18.76 -9.41
C GLU A 343 -12.87 17.53 -8.56
N ALA A 344 -13.66 17.73 -7.49
CA ALA A 344 -14.05 16.66 -6.59
C ALA A 344 -14.89 15.57 -7.29
N ALA A 345 -15.84 15.98 -8.14
CA ALA A 345 -16.68 15.03 -8.88
C ALA A 345 -15.85 14.20 -9.87
N ARG A 346 -14.89 14.82 -10.57
CA ARG A 346 -13.99 14.12 -11.49
C ARG A 346 -13.07 13.14 -10.75
N CYS A 347 -12.54 13.51 -9.59
CA CYS A 347 -11.77 12.59 -8.75
C CYS A 347 -12.59 11.36 -8.34
N ILE A 348 -13.85 11.55 -7.93
CA ILE A 348 -14.76 10.44 -7.58
C ILE A 348 -15.03 9.56 -8.81
N ALA A 349 -15.21 10.14 -10.00
CA ALA A 349 -15.41 9.39 -11.24
C ALA A 349 -14.19 8.49 -11.56
N ILE A 350 -12.97 9.03 -11.45
CA ILE A 350 -11.73 8.27 -11.69
C ILE A 350 -11.55 7.17 -10.65
N CYS A 351 -11.78 7.46 -9.37
CA CYS A 351 -11.78 6.46 -8.31
C CYS A 351 -12.80 5.35 -8.57
N SER A 352 -14.01 5.70 -9.01
CA SER A 352 -15.08 4.75 -9.35
C SER A 352 -14.68 3.84 -10.51
N LEU A 353 -14.02 4.38 -11.54
CA LEU A 353 -13.44 3.57 -12.63
C LEU A 353 -12.33 2.65 -12.12
N GLY A 354 -11.47 3.11 -11.21
CA GLY A 354 -10.44 2.28 -10.58
C GLY A 354 -11.02 1.09 -9.80
N VAL A 355 -12.02 1.35 -8.95
CA VAL A 355 -12.75 0.28 -8.22
C VAL A 355 -13.43 -0.68 -9.19
N TRP A 356 -14.05 -0.16 -10.26
CA TRP A 356 -14.67 -0.97 -11.30
C TRP A 356 -13.67 -1.91 -11.98
N ILE A 357 -12.52 -1.39 -12.44
CA ILE A 357 -11.48 -2.20 -13.08
C ILE A 357 -11.05 -3.33 -12.14
N CYS A 358 -10.79 -3.04 -10.86
CA CYS A 358 -10.41 -4.05 -9.87
C CYS A 358 -11.50 -5.14 -9.69
N GLU A 359 -12.78 -4.76 -9.68
CA GLU A 359 -13.91 -5.70 -9.60
C GLU A 359 -13.97 -6.60 -10.86
N GLU A 360 -13.90 -6.02 -12.06
CA GLU A 360 -13.93 -6.77 -13.32
C GLU A 360 -12.77 -7.76 -13.43
N LEU A 361 -11.56 -7.33 -13.07
CA LEU A 361 -10.38 -8.18 -13.06
C LEU A 361 -10.52 -9.33 -12.05
N THR A 362 -11.16 -9.08 -10.90
CA THR A 362 -11.35 -10.08 -9.84
C THR A 362 -12.45 -11.08 -10.16
N GLN A 363 -13.52 -10.65 -10.84
CA GLN A 363 -14.60 -11.53 -11.30
C GLN A 363 -14.31 -12.21 -12.65
N CYS A 364 -13.28 -11.76 -13.38
CA CYS A 364 -12.87 -12.29 -14.69
C CYS A 364 -14.00 -12.24 -15.74
N THR A 365 -14.80 -11.18 -15.72
CA THR A 365 -15.94 -10.92 -16.61
C THR A 365 -15.52 -10.52 -18.04
N ASN A 366 -14.25 -10.19 -18.25
CA ASN A 366 -13.67 -9.80 -19.54
C ASN A 366 -14.43 -8.70 -20.30
N HIS A 367 -14.89 -7.67 -19.59
CA HIS A 367 -15.63 -6.57 -20.19
C HIS A 367 -14.74 -5.75 -21.16
N PRO A 368 -15.20 -5.40 -22.38
CA PRO A 368 -14.35 -4.77 -23.40
C PRO A 368 -13.91 -3.33 -23.02
N GLN A 369 -14.73 -2.61 -22.25
CA GLN A 369 -14.43 -1.22 -21.87
C GLN A 369 -13.34 -1.07 -20.78
N VAL A 370 -12.77 -2.16 -20.26
CA VAL A 370 -11.66 -2.08 -19.30
C VAL A 370 -10.46 -1.38 -19.93
N LYS A 371 -10.17 -1.67 -21.20
CA LYS A 371 -9.10 -0.99 -21.96
C LYS A 371 -9.36 0.51 -22.11
N GLU A 372 -10.61 0.87 -22.43
CA GLU A 372 -11.05 2.26 -22.58
C GLU A 372 -10.88 3.03 -21.25
N ALA A 373 -11.27 2.43 -20.12
CA ALA A 373 -11.08 3.04 -18.80
C ALA A 373 -9.60 3.23 -18.46
N ILE A 374 -8.74 2.25 -18.75
CA ILE A 374 -7.29 2.38 -18.55
C ILE A 374 -6.70 3.47 -19.45
N ASN A 375 -7.18 3.61 -20.69
CA ASN A 375 -6.80 4.71 -21.58
C ASN A 375 -7.17 6.07 -20.97
N VAL A 376 -8.42 6.23 -20.50
CA VAL A 376 -8.86 7.47 -19.83
C VAL A 376 -7.98 7.80 -18.61
N ILE A 377 -7.67 6.81 -17.76
CA ILE A 377 -6.79 6.99 -16.61
C ILE A 377 -5.38 7.40 -17.06
N GLY A 378 -4.82 6.72 -18.07
CA GLY A 378 -3.48 7.02 -18.62
C GLY A 378 -3.38 8.42 -19.22
N VAL A 379 -4.40 8.89 -19.95
CA VAL A 379 -4.43 10.25 -20.49
C VAL A 379 -4.58 11.29 -19.37
N THR A 380 -5.33 10.97 -18.31
CA THR A 380 -5.55 11.85 -17.16
C THR A 380 -4.26 12.16 -16.38
N LEU A 381 -3.22 11.35 -16.50
CA LEU A 381 -1.89 11.66 -15.92
C LEU A 381 -1.30 12.98 -16.46
N LYS A 382 -1.65 13.39 -17.68
CA LYS A 382 -1.16 14.63 -18.31
C LYS A 382 -2.01 15.85 -17.97
N PHE A 383 -3.03 15.68 -17.14
CA PHE A 383 -4.00 16.73 -16.88
C PHE A 383 -3.36 17.92 -16.14
N SER A 384 -3.87 19.13 -16.41
CA SER A 384 -3.32 20.37 -15.86
C SER A 384 -3.51 20.44 -14.34
N ASN A 385 -4.65 20.00 -13.84
CA ASN A 385 -4.93 19.92 -12.41
C ASN A 385 -4.20 18.72 -11.79
N LYS A 386 -3.25 19.00 -10.87
CA LYS A 386 -2.37 17.99 -10.27
C LYS A 386 -3.05 17.08 -9.26
N LEU A 387 -4.17 17.49 -8.65
CA LEU A 387 -4.94 16.60 -7.78
C LEU A 387 -5.63 15.50 -8.59
N VAL A 388 -6.28 15.86 -9.69
CA VAL A 388 -6.92 14.89 -10.60
C VAL A 388 -5.88 13.94 -11.21
N ALA A 389 -4.73 14.48 -11.65
CA ALA A 389 -3.64 13.67 -12.18
C ALA A 389 -3.02 12.74 -11.12
N GLN A 390 -2.90 13.20 -9.86
CA GLN A 390 -2.44 12.38 -8.74
C GLN A 390 -3.39 11.21 -8.47
N VAL A 391 -4.71 11.44 -8.46
CA VAL A 391 -5.70 10.36 -8.29
C VAL A 391 -5.59 9.31 -9.39
N ALA A 392 -5.37 9.72 -10.65
CA ALA A 392 -5.13 8.78 -11.74
C ALA A 392 -3.83 7.96 -11.53
N CYS A 393 -2.76 8.59 -11.04
CA CYS A 393 -1.52 7.91 -10.67
C CYS A 393 -1.72 6.90 -9.54
N ASP A 394 -2.47 7.27 -8.51
CA ASP A 394 -2.80 6.42 -7.36
C ASP A 394 -3.63 5.19 -7.80
N VAL A 395 -4.56 5.36 -8.75
CA VAL A 395 -5.31 4.24 -9.35
C VAL A 395 -4.38 3.32 -10.15
N LEU A 396 -3.43 3.85 -10.93
CA LEU A 396 -2.44 3.00 -11.60
C LEU A 396 -1.50 2.28 -10.62
N GLN A 397 -1.17 2.90 -9.48
CA GLN A 397 -0.41 2.26 -8.41
C GLN A 397 -1.21 1.12 -7.76
N LEU A 398 -2.52 1.30 -7.54
CA LEU A 398 -3.42 0.21 -7.10
C LEU A 398 -3.39 -0.97 -8.07
N LEU A 399 -3.44 -0.71 -9.38
CA LEU A 399 -3.46 -1.76 -10.42
C LEU A 399 -2.19 -2.61 -10.45
N VAL A 400 -1.08 -2.16 -9.84
CA VAL A 400 0.12 -3.00 -9.63
C VAL A 400 -0.23 -4.28 -8.86
N SER A 401 -1.10 -4.20 -7.84
CA SER A 401 -1.56 -5.38 -7.07
C SER A 401 -2.39 -6.35 -7.91
N TYR A 402 -2.82 -5.94 -9.11
CA TYR A 402 -3.67 -6.69 -10.03
C TYR A 402 -2.96 -7.04 -11.34
N TRP A 403 -1.63 -6.85 -11.44
CA TRP A 403 -0.87 -7.02 -12.68
C TRP A 403 -1.03 -8.42 -13.31
N GLU A 404 -1.09 -9.48 -12.49
CA GLU A 404 -1.31 -10.86 -12.96
C GLU A 404 -2.69 -11.03 -13.58
N LYS A 405 -3.72 -10.41 -12.99
CA LYS A 405 -5.09 -10.46 -13.51
C LYS A 405 -5.20 -9.63 -14.79
N LEU A 406 -4.50 -8.49 -14.87
CA LEU A 406 -4.35 -7.71 -16.11
C LEU A 406 -3.68 -8.52 -17.20
N GLN A 407 -2.61 -9.27 -16.89
CA GLN A 407 -1.93 -10.13 -17.86
C GLN A 407 -2.84 -11.25 -18.39
N LYS A 408 -3.69 -11.82 -17.52
CA LYS A 408 -4.69 -12.83 -17.90
C LYS A 408 -5.79 -12.26 -18.79
N TYR A 409 -6.21 -11.02 -18.55
CA TYR A 409 -7.17 -10.32 -19.41
C TYR A 409 -6.56 -9.99 -20.77
N GLU A 410 -5.38 -9.37 -20.79
CA GLU A 410 -4.62 -9.06 -22.00
C GLU A 410 -3.12 -9.02 -21.71
N CYS A 411 -2.35 -9.90 -22.37
CA CYS A 411 -0.93 -10.09 -22.05
C CYS A 411 -0.05 -8.85 -22.29
N SER A 412 -0.43 -7.95 -23.19
CA SER A 412 0.31 -6.72 -23.52
C SER A 412 0.00 -5.55 -22.60
N LEU A 413 -1.09 -5.60 -21.84
CA LEU A 413 -1.63 -4.45 -21.11
C LEU A 413 -0.73 -3.96 -19.96
N PRO A 414 -0.15 -4.82 -19.08
CA PRO A 414 0.80 -4.39 -18.06
C PRO A 414 2.04 -3.69 -18.65
N ARG A 415 2.55 -4.22 -19.77
CA ARG A 415 3.66 -3.61 -20.52
C ARG A 415 3.24 -2.24 -21.07
N LYS A 416 2.05 -2.14 -21.65
CA LYS A 416 1.53 -0.88 -22.22
C LYS A 416 1.33 0.21 -21.15
N ILE A 417 0.87 -0.14 -19.95
CA ILE A 417 0.77 0.80 -18.82
C ILE A 417 2.16 1.35 -18.45
N THR A 418 3.16 0.48 -18.40
CA THR A 418 4.55 0.88 -18.11
C THR A 418 5.11 1.80 -19.21
N GLU A 419 4.86 1.48 -20.48
CA GLU A 419 5.19 2.35 -21.63
C GLU A 419 4.53 3.74 -21.49
N ILE A 420 3.24 3.80 -21.11
CA ILE A 420 2.50 5.05 -20.88
C ILE A 420 3.13 5.87 -19.76
N LEU A 421 3.53 5.26 -18.65
CA LEU A 421 4.21 5.94 -17.54
C LEU A 421 5.54 6.55 -18.00
N VAL A 422 6.37 5.79 -18.71
CA VAL A 422 7.66 6.24 -19.23
C VAL A 422 7.49 7.44 -20.17
N ALA A 423 6.58 7.35 -21.15
CA ALA A 423 6.30 8.44 -22.08
C ALA A 423 5.71 9.67 -21.39
N THR A 424 4.90 9.48 -20.35
CA THR A 424 4.30 10.59 -19.58
C THR A 424 5.33 11.33 -18.74
N VAL A 425 6.26 10.61 -18.09
CA VAL A 425 7.38 11.23 -17.36
C VAL A 425 8.25 12.04 -18.31
N ALA A 426 8.60 11.48 -19.48
CA ALA A 426 9.37 12.18 -20.51
C ALA A 426 8.67 13.46 -21.01
N PHE A 427 7.34 13.40 -21.19
CA PHE A 427 6.54 14.54 -21.63
C PHE A 427 6.46 15.67 -20.59
N LEU A 428 6.27 15.34 -19.31
CA LEU A 428 6.06 16.34 -18.26
C LEU A 428 7.36 16.91 -17.68
N LEU A 429 8.48 16.18 -17.77
CA LEU A 429 9.77 16.56 -17.18
C LEU A 429 10.24 17.99 -17.54
N PRO A 430 10.24 18.43 -18.83
CA PRO A 430 10.69 19.79 -19.18
C PRO A 430 9.85 20.88 -18.52
N SER A 431 8.54 20.65 -18.34
CA SER A 431 7.66 21.63 -17.69
C SER A 431 7.86 21.68 -16.18
N ALA A 432 8.11 20.53 -15.55
CA ALA A 432 8.26 20.42 -14.10
C ALA A 432 9.62 20.90 -13.58
N GLU A 433 10.69 20.73 -14.36
CA GLU A 433 12.05 21.15 -13.98
C GLU A 433 12.13 22.68 -13.77
N TYR A 434 11.51 23.46 -14.66
CA TYR A 434 11.48 24.92 -14.59
C TYR A 434 10.29 25.49 -13.80
N SER A 435 9.37 24.64 -13.32
CA SER A 435 8.20 25.10 -12.56
C SER A 435 8.59 25.58 -11.16
N SER A 436 8.03 26.72 -10.76
CA SER A 436 8.09 27.23 -9.38
C SER A 436 7.05 26.57 -8.46
N VAL A 437 6.12 25.80 -9.01
CA VAL A 437 5.03 25.15 -8.28
C VAL A 437 5.51 23.81 -7.73
N GLU A 438 5.59 23.67 -6.40
CA GLU A 438 6.04 22.43 -5.74
C GLU A 438 5.18 21.22 -6.11
N ALA A 439 3.88 21.41 -6.39
CA ALA A 439 2.97 20.33 -6.77
C ALA A 439 3.37 19.63 -8.08
N ASP A 440 3.92 20.36 -9.05
CA ASP A 440 4.36 19.78 -10.33
C ASP A 440 5.52 18.81 -10.11
N LYS A 441 6.47 19.18 -9.24
CA LYS A 441 7.63 18.34 -8.90
C LYS A 441 7.22 17.14 -8.06
N LYS A 442 6.34 17.33 -7.07
CA LYS A 442 5.78 16.24 -6.26
C LYS A 442 5.04 15.23 -7.14
N PHE A 443 4.32 15.69 -8.16
CA PHE A 443 3.64 14.79 -9.09
C PHE A 443 4.60 13.94 -9.93
N ILE A 444 5.71 14.52 -10.44
CA ILE A 444 6.75 13.74 -11.13
C ILE A 444 7.35 12.68 -10.20
N VAL A 445 7.59 13.01 -8.93
CA VAL A 445 8.04 12.04 -7.92
C VAL A 445 7.05 10.89 -7.80
N SER A 446 5.74 11.18 -7.67
CA SER A 446 4.70 10.14 -7.62
C SER A 446 4.74 9.22 -8.85
N LEU A 447 4.92 9.79 -10.06
CA LEU A 447 5.05 9.01 -11.30
C LEU A 447 6.31 8.13 -11.31
N LEU A 448 7.45 8.62 -10.81
CA LEU A 448 8.69 7.85 -10.72
C LEU A 448 8.56 6.67 -9.74
N LEU A 449 7.89 6.88 -8.61
CA LEU A 449 7.61 5.82 -7.64
C LEU A 449 6.60 4.80 -8.18
N CYS A 450 5.55 5.26 -8.87
CA CYS A 450 4.60 4.39 -9.56
C CYS A 450 5.30 3.55 -10.64
N LEU A 451 6.19 4.15 -11.44
CA LEU A 451 7.01 3.44 -12.42
C LEU A 451 7.91 2.38 -11.75
N LEU A 452 8.53 2.71 -10.61
CA LEU A 452 9.33 1.76 -9.85
C LEU A 452 8.49 0.56 -9.39
N ASP A 453 7.30 0.79 -8.82
CA ASP A 453 6.41 -0.28 -8.36
C ASP A 453 6.00 -1.21 -9.53
N TRP A 454 5.69 -0.65 -10.70
CA TRP A 454 5.44 -1.45 -11.92
C TRP A 454 6.67 -2.26 -12.34
N CYS A 455 7.86 -1.67 -12.36
CA CYS A 455 9.09 -2.38 -12.71
C CYS A 455 9.40 -3.53 -11.74
N MET A 456 9.12 -3.34 -10.45
CA MET A 456 9.37 -4.35 -9.42
C MET A 456 8.33 -5.48 -9.41
N ALA A 457 7.11 -5.22 -9.90
CA ALA A 457 6.07 -6.24 -10.01
C ALA A 457 6.16 -7.08 -11.30
N LEU A 458 6.66 -6.50 -12.41
CA LEU A 458 6.67 -7.17 -13.70
C LEU A 458 7.83 -8.18 -13.84
N PRO A 459 7.60 -9.36 -14.46
CA PRO A 459 8.66 -10.32 -14.75
C PRO A 459 9.73 -9.73 -15.69
N MET A 460 11.01 -10.03 -15.44
CA MET A 460 12.13 -9.48 -16.23
C MET A 460 12.03 -9.77 -17.73
N LYS A 461 11.49 -10.94 -18.11
CA LYS A 461 11.22 -11.27 -19.51
C LYS A 461 10.38 -10.21 -20.22
N MET A 462 9.38 -9.63 -19.55
CA MET A 462 8.48 -8.62 -20.12
C MET A 462 9.18 -7.25 -20.24
N LEU A 463 10.09 -6.93 -19.32
CA LEU A 463 10.88 -5.69 -19.37
C LEU A 463 11.99 -5.73 -20.42
N LEU A 464 12.47 -6.92 -20.77
CA LEU A 464 13.48 -7.14 -21.82
C LEU A 464 12.86 -7.29 -23.22
N GLU A 465 11.54 -7.34 -23.35
CA GLU A 465 10.86 -7.35 -24.64
C GLU A 465 10.93 -5.97 -25.32
N PRO A 466 11.01 -5.92 -26.68
CA PRO A 466 11.00 -4.67 -27.42
C PRO A 466 9.63 -3.97 -27.37
N VAL A 467 9.65 -2.64 -27.37
CA VAL A 467 8.47 -1.78 -27.23
C VAL A 467 7.48 -1.90 -28.40
N SER A 468 6.18 -1.88 -28.06
CA SER A 468 5.06 -1.98 -29.01
C SER A 468 4.66 -0.62 -29.59
N ALA A 469 5.54 0.01 -30.36
CA ALA A 469 5.19 1.22 -31.14
C ALA A 469 4.61 0.85 -32.52
N GLY A 470 3.60 1.60 -32.98
CA GLY A 470 2.79 1.33 -34.17
C GLY A 470 3.56 1.13 -35.50
N VAL A 471 2.82 0.63 -36.49
CA VAL A 471 3.20 -0.03 -37.77
C VAL A 471 3.85 0.89 -38.83
N LEU A 472 4.35 2.08 -38.49
CA LEU A 472 4.93 2.97 -39.51
C LEU A 472 6.42 2.67 -39.78
N GLU A 473 6.59 1.79 -40.76
CA GLU A 473 7.64 1.65 -41.79
C GLU A 473 9.14 1.53 -41.40
N ASP A 474 9.70 0.39 -41.80
CA ASP A 474 11.00 0.19 -42.45
C ASP A 474 12.22 0.98 -41.96
N GLN A 475 12.94 0.38 -41.00
CA GLN A 475 14.38 0.14 -41.14
C GLN A 475 14.88 -0.81 -40.04
N HIS A 476 15.75 -1.73 -40.44
CA HIS A 476 16.48 -2.71 -39.62
C HIS A 476 17.26 -2.06 -38.46
N THR A 477 16.58 -1.65 -37.40
CA THR A 477 17.16 -1.37 -36.09
C THR A 477 16.38 -2.18 -35.07
N SER A 478 17.04 -3.13 -34.41
CA SER A 478 16.42 -3.87 -33.31
C SER A 478 15.94 -2.87 -32.26
N ARG A 479 14.62 -2.72 -32.09
CA ARG A 479 14.06 -1.82 -31.08
C ARG A 479 14.61 -2.21 -29.71
N ALA A 480 15.05 -1.22 -28.96
CA ALA A 480 15.60 -1.43 -27.62
C ALA A 480 14.54 -2.03 -26.67
N PRO A 481 14.97 -2.80 -25.65
CA PRO A 481 14.05 -3.34 -24.64
C PRO A 481 13.40 -2.21 -23.83
N LEU A 482 12.21 -2.45 -23.28
CA LEU A 482 11.50 -1.49 -22.42
C LEU A 482 12.38 -0.99 -21.26
N LEU A 483 13.19 -1.87 -20.66
CA LEU A 483 14.12 -1.52 -19.59
C LEU A 483 15.13 -0.43 -19.97
N ASP A 484 15.60 -0.43 -21.23
CA ASP A 484 16.52 0.60 -21.73
C ASP A 484 15.82 1.97 -21.83
N TYR A 485 14.57 2.02 -22.30
CA TYR A 485 13.78 3.26 -22.29
C TYR A 485 13.54 3.79 -20.86
N ILE A 486 13.31 2.90 -19.89
CA ILE A 486 13.17 3.28 -18.48
C ILE A 486 14.46 3.94 -17.97
N TYR A 487 15.63 3.30 -18.15
CA TYR A 487 16.91 3.88 -17.73
C TYR A 487 17.24 5.19 -18.45
N ARG A 488 16.90 5.32 -19.74
CA ARG A 488 17.07 6.57 -20.49
C ARG A 488 16.26 7.72 -19.88
N VAL A 489 14.97 7.50 -19.59
CA VAL A 489 14.12 8.53 -18.97
C VAL A 489 14.61 8.87 -17.57
N LEU A 490 15.01 7.89 -16.77
CA LEU A 490 15.58 8.13 -15.44
C LEU A 490 16.89 8.93 -15.52
N HIS A 491 17.76 8.62 -16.48
CA HIS A 491 18.99 9.37 -16.72
C HIS A 491 18.71 10.83 -17.14
N CYS A 492 17.68 11.06 -17.96
CA CYS A 492 17.20 12.42 -18.27
C CYS A 492 16.69 13.15 -17.02
N CYS A 493 15.97 12.49 -16.12
CA CYS A 493 15.54 13.09 -14.85
C CYS A 493 16.72 13.48 -13.94
N VAL A 494 17.86 12.79 -14.04
CA VAL A 494 19.06 13.10 -13.23
C VAL A 494 19.90 14.24 -13.82
N ASN A 495 20.13 14.23 -15.13
CA ASN A 495 21.03 15.17 -15.80
C ASN A 495 20.31 16.42 -16.36
N GLY A 496 18.99 16.50 -16.20
CA GLY A 496 18.16 17.62 -16.62
C GLY A 496 17.73 17.52 -18.08
N SER A 497 16.63 18.20 -18.41
CA SER A 497 15.97 18.16 -19.72
C SER A 497 16.80 18.78 -20.86
N SER A 498 17.98 19.34 -20.60
CA SER A 498 18.88 19.82 -21.66
C SER A 498 19.59 18.68 -22.38
N THR A 499 19.83 17.54 -21.71
CA THR A 499 20.29 16.30 -22.36
C THR A 499 19.23 15.67 -23.27
N TYR A 500 17.95 15.98 -23.02
CA TYR A 500 16.79 15.52 -23.80
C TYR A 500 16.83 15.99 -25.26
N THR A 501 17.28 17.23 -25.52
CA THR A 501 17.27 17.82 -26.87
C THR A 501 18.35 17.25 -27.79
N GLN A 502 19.37 16.57 -27.24
CA GLN A 502 20.44 15.94 -28.02
C GLN A 502 20.16 14.45 -28.34
N GLN A 503 19.15 13.83 -27.70
CA GLN A 503 18.83 12.39 -27.82
C GLN A 503 17.36 12.10 -28.21
N SER A 504 16.63 13.08 -28.75
CA SER A 504 15.19 12.97 -29.06
C SER A 504 14.80 11.81 -29.99
N HIS A 505 15.73 11.28 -30.79
CA HIS A 505 15.53 10.11 -31.66
C HIS A 505 15.49 8.76 -30.91
N TYR A 506 15.70 8.74 -29.59
CA TYR A 506 15.92 7.53 -28.79
C TYR A 506 15.00 7.41 -27.56
N VAL A 507 14.00 8.30 -27.41
CA VAL A 507 13.04 8.32 -26.29
C VAL A 507 11.64 7.98 -26.80
N LEU A 508 10.86 7.31 -25.96
CA LEU A 508 9.48 6.91 -26.27
C LEU A 508 8.54 8.13 -26.28
N SER A 509 8.02 8.50 -27.45
CA SER A 509 7.03 9.57 -27.56
C SER A 509 5.63 9.06 -27.26
N LEU A 510 4.76 9.94 -26.76
CA LEU A 510 3.34 9.63 -26.63
C LEU A 510 2.72 9.23 -27.97
N ALA A 511 3.15 9.85 -29.08
CA ALA A 511 2.66 9.53 -30.42
C ALA A 511 3.00 8.09 -30.84
N ASP A 512 4.16 7.58 -30.43
CA ASP A 512 4.61 6.21 -30.74
C ASP A 512 3.72 5.16 -30.08
N LEU A 513 3.07 5.53 -28.97
CA LEU A 513 2.16 4.67 -28.22
C LEU A 513 0.74 4.63 -28.78
N SER A 514 0.42 5.50 -29.73
CA SER A 514 -0.90 5.54 -30.38
C SER A 514 -1.20 4.19 -31.03
N SER A 515 -2.33 3.60 -30.63
CA SER A 515 -2.81 2.30 -31.11
C SER A 515 -4.33 2.27 -31.07
N SER A 516 -4.95 1.22 -31.61
CA SER A 516 -6.41 1.01 -31.51
C SER A 516 -6.94 1.06 -30.07
N ASP A 517 -6.11 0.68 -29.10
CA ASP A 517 -6.49 0.50 -27.70
C ASP A 517 -6.04 1.67 -26.80
N TYR A 518 -5.19 2.58 -27.28
CA TYR A 518 -4.70 3.73 -26.53
C TYR A 518 -4.57 4.97 -27.41
N ASP A 519 -5.35 6.01 -27.09
CA ASP A 519 -5.30 7.32 -27.73
C ASP A 519 -4.68 8.35 -26.78
N PRO A 520 -3.37 8.66 -26.93
CA PRO A 520 -2.69 9.65 -26.10
C PRO A 520 -3.23 11.08 -26.29
N PHE A 521 -4.01 11.37 -27.33
CA PHE A 521 -4.51 12.71 -27.62
C PHE A 521 -6.01 12.87 -27.36
N LEU A 522 -6.61 11.91 -26.64
CA LEU A 522 -7.99 11.99 -26.19
C LEU A 522 -8.24 13.33 -25.46
N PRO A 523 -9.16 14.18 -25.94
CA PRO A 523 -9.40 15.49 -25.36
C PRO A 523 -10.05 15.35 -23.97
N LEU A 524 -9.45 16.01 -22.97
CA LEU A 524 -10.02 16.11 -21.63
C LEU A 524 -10.63 17.49 -21.43
N GLY A 525 -11.87 17.54 -20.93
CA GLY A 525 -12.54 18.80 -20.59
C GLY A 525 -11.81 19.54 -19.47
N ASN A 526 -11.85 20.86 -19.45
CA ASN A 526 -11.21 21.65 -18.39
C ASN A 526 -11.94 21.55 -17.06
N VAL A 527 -11.19 21.47 -15.95
CA VAL A 527 -11.73 21.54 -14.59
C VAL A 527 -11.73 22.99 -14.12
N ARG A 528 -12.84 23.41 -13.50
CA ARG A 528 -12.91 24.68 -12.79
C ARG A 528 -12.24 24.48 -11.44
N ASN A 529 -11.07 25.08 -11.24
CA ASN A 529 -10.39 25.03 -9.95
C ASN A 529 -11.33 25.58 -8.88
N SER A 530 -11.58 24.81 -7.82
CA SER A 530 -12.08 25.40 -6.58
C SER A 530 -11.09 26.47 -6.14
N GLU A 531 -11.58 27.66 -5.78
CA GLU A 531 -10.73 28.69 -5.19
C GLU A 531 -9.90 28.03 -4.08
N PRO A 532 -8.57 28.21 -4.07
CA PRO A 532 -7.77 27.64 -3.01
C PRO A 532 -8.33 28.20 -1.70
N ALA A 533 -8.89 27.32 -0.86
CA ALA A 533 -9.09 27.64 0.53
C ALA A 533 -7.76 28.23 0.99
N GLN A 534 -7.79 29.46 1.50
CA GLN A 534 -6.61 30.16 1.97
C GLN A 534 -5.96 29.28 3.05
N CYS A 535 -5.08 28.38 2.62
CA CYS A 535 -4.11 27.77 3.50
C CYS A 535 -3.38 28.96 4.06
N HIS A 536 -3.59 29.24 5.35
CA HIS A 536 -2.93 30.31 6.05
C HIS A 536 -1.47 30.23 5.63
N SER A 537 -1.08 31.23 4.84
CA SER A 537 0.24 31.26 4.25
C SER A 537 1.22 31.02 5.37
N ALA A 538 2.22 30.20 5.11
CA ALA A 538 3.42 30.09 5.90
C ALA A 538 4.22 31.41 5.89
N THR A 539 3.55 32.56 6.02
CA THR A 539 4.09 33.90 6.14
C THR A 539 4.86 34.09 7.44
N ASP A 540 4.64 33.25 8.45
CA ASP A 540 5.41 33.32 9.70
C ASP A 540 6.73 32.53 9.69
N VAL A 541 6.96 31.65 8.71
CA VAL A 541 8.21 30.87 8.61
C VAL A 541 9.19 31.45 7.57
N GLY A 542 8.73 32.41 6.76
CA GLY A 542 9.52 33.08 5.72
C GLY A 542 10.59 34.06 6.23
N ASN A 543 10.67 34.29 7.55
CA ASN A 543 11.58 35.29 8.13
C ASN A 543 13.01 34.78 8.38
N LEU A 544 13.31 33.50 8.10
CA LEU A 544 14.66 32.95 8.16
C LEU A 544 15.14 32.61 6.74
N LEU A 545 15.91 33.54 6.14
CA LEU A 545 16.49 33.42 4.79
C LEU A 545 17.17 32.07 4.53
N THR A 546 17.83 31.50 5.55
CA THR A 546 18.49 30.20 5.50
C THR A 546 17.54 29.03 5.29
N VAL A 547 16.34 29.06 5.86
CA VAL A 547 15.32 27.99 5.69
C VAL A 547 14.67 28.07 4.31
N ALA A 548 14.46 29.28 3.80
CA ALA A 548 13.89 29.51 2.47
C ALA A 548 14.87 29.13 1.35
N GLU A 549 16.15 29.46 1.49
CA GLU A 549 17.20 29.07 0.54
C GLU A 549 17.42 27.55 0.52
N GLU A 550 17.47 26.92 1.69
CA GLU A 550 17.61 25.47 1.80
C GLU A 550 16.37 24.74 1.23
N LYS A 551 15.17 25.26 1.47
CA LYS A 551 13.92 24.74 0.89
C LYS A 551 13.93 24.86 -0.65
N ARG A 552 14.41 25.98 -1.19
CA ARG A 552 14.53 26.18 -2.65
C ARG A 552 15.55 25.23 -3.26
N ARG A 553 16.71 25.06 -2.63
CA ARG A 553 17.76 24.12 -3.08
C ARG A 553 17.24 22.68 -3.11
N ARG A 554 16.62 22.23 -2.02
CA ARG A 554 16.03 20.88 -1.93
C ARG A 554 14.90 20.65 -2.94
N SER A 555 14.09 21.67 -3.23
CA SER A 555 13.07 21.61 -4.28
C SER A 555 13.65 21.43 -5.68
N LEU A 556 14.86 21.94 -5.95
CA LEU A 556 15.53 21.75 -7.26
C LEU A 556 16.13 20.35 -7.39
N GLU A 557 16.62 19.76 -6.30
CA GLU A 557 17.24 18.43 -6.30
C GLU A 557 16.24 17.27 -6.19
N LEU A 558 14.95 17.53 -5.92
CA LEU A 558 13.94 16.51 -5.64
C LEU A 558 13.77 15.47 -6.76
N ILE A 559 13.59 15.91 -8.01
CA ILE A 559 13.41 15.02 -9.16
C ILE A 559 14.70 14.22 -9.46
N PRO A 560 15.89 14.86 -9.59
CA PRO A 560 17.15 14.13 -9.80
C PRO A 560 17.47 13.14 -8.69
N LEU A 561 17.20 13.49 -7.42
CA LEU A 561 17.45 12.61 -6.28
C LEU A 561 16.56 11.36 -6.31
N THR A 562 15.26 11.56 -6.59
CA THR A 562 14.30 10.45 -6.72
C THR A 562 14.67 9.54 -7.89
N ALA A 563 15.03 10.11 -9.05
CA ALA A 563 15.44 9.33 -10.20
C ALA A 563 16.72 8.53 -9.97
N ARG A 564 17.72 9.10 -9.27
CA ARG A 564 18.90 8.36 -8.81
C ARG A 564 18.52 7.19 -7.90
N MET A 565 17.66 7.45 -6.92
CA MET A 565 17.17 6.41 -6.01
C MET A 565 16.46 5.28 -6.77
N VAL A 566 15.56 5.60 -7.70
CA VAL A 566 14.87 4.61 -8.54
C VAL A 566 15.86 3.80 -9.38
N MET A 567 16.85 4.44 -10.02
CA MET A 567 17.88 3.70 -10.77
C MET A 567 18.67 2.75 -9.89
N THR A 568 19.17 3.23 -8.74
CA THR A 568 19.93 2.40 -7.81
C THR A 568 19.08 1.25 -7.27
N HIS A 569 17.80 1.50 -6.97
CA HIS A 569 16.86 0.49 -6.51
C HIS A 569 16.63 -0.61 -7.57
N LEU A 570 16.43 -0.23 -8.83
CA LEU A 570 16.27 -1.18 -9.94
C LEU A 570 17.54 -2.02 -10.14
N VAL A 571 18.73 -1.41 -10.09
CA VAL A 571 20.00 -2.15 -10.19
C VAL A 571 20.15 -3.18 -9.05
N ASN A 572 19.73 -2.83 -7.84
CA ASN A 572 19.93 -3.66 -6.65
C ASN A 572 18.86 -4.76 -6.46
N HIS A 573 17.62 -4.53 -6.89
CA HIS A 573 16.47 -5.37 -6.50
C HIS A 573 15.67 -5.98 -7.65
N LEU A 574 15.88 -5.54 -8.90
CA LEU A 574 15.15 -6.09 -10.04
C LEU A 574 15.37 -7.61 -10.15
N SER A 575 14.27 -8.36 -10.31
CA SER A 575 14.25 -9.85 -10.35
C SER A 575 14.61 -10.57 -9.04
N HIS A 576 14.95 -9.84 -7.99
CA HIS A 576 15.27 -10.40 -6.67
C HIS A 576 14.19 -10.14 -5.62
N TYR A 577 13.09 -9.49 -6.00
CA TYR A 577 11.95 -9.17 -5.14
C TYR A 577 10.66 -9.83 -5.67
N PRO A 578 9.77 -10.36 -4.81
CA PRO A 578 9.94 -10.52 -3.37
C PRO A 578 10.94 -11.64 -3.03
N LEU A 579 11.73 -11.45 -1.98
CA LEU A 579 12.62 -12.50 -1.46
C LEU A 579 11.77 -13.67 -0.94
N SER A 580 12.17 -14.90 -1.25
CA SER A 580 11.44 -16.12 -0.87
C SER A 580 11.50 -16.32 0.65
N GLY A 581 10.54 -15.79 1.43
CA GLY A 581 10.57 -15.97 2.89
C GLY A 581 9.60 -15.15 3.74
N GLY A 582 8.62 -14.44 3.18
CA GLY A 582 7.65 -13.64 3.94
C GLY A 582 7.84 -12.13 3.73
N PRO A 583 7.75 -11.27 4.76
CA PRO A 583 7.89 -9.82 4.60
C PRO A 583 9.31 -9.49 4.12
N ALA A 584 9.47 -9.25 2.82
CA ALA A 584 10.77 -9.03 2.21
C ALA A 584 11.44 -7.78 2.82
N ILE A 585 12.61 -7.98 3.42
CA ILE A 585 13.48 -6.91 3.93
C ILE A 585 14.46 -6.55 2.83
N LEU A 586 14.44 -5.29 2.39
CA LEU A 586 15.29 -4.82 1.29
C LEU A 586 16.71 -4.47 1.75
N HIS A 587 16.89 -4.12 3.03
CA HIS A 587 18.17 -3.77 3.61
C HIS A 587 18.72 -4.92 4.47
N SER A 588 20.05 -5.03 4.52
CA SER A 588 20.71 -5.99 5.38
C SER A 588 20.67 -5.52 6.84
N LEU A 589 20.43 -6.45 7.76
CA LEU A 589 20.61 -6.23 9.20
C LEU A 589 22.07 -6.47 9.65
N LEU A 590 22.91 -7.01 8.75
CA LEU A 590 24.32 -7.23 9.01
C LEU A 590 25.08 -5.91 9.17
N SER A 591 26.12 -5.95 9.99
CA SER A 591 26.90 -4.81 10.46
C SER A 591 28.35 -5.27 10.64
N GLU A 592 29.29 -4.34 10.69
CA GLU A 592 30.73 -4.61 10.70
C GLU A 592 31.25 -5.39 11.93
N ASN A 593 30.43 -5.54 12.96
CA ASN A 593 30.72 -6.33 14.16
C ASN A 593 30.26 -7.79 14.03
N HIS A 594 29.34 -8.11 13.12
CA HIS A 594 28.91 -9.50 12.91
C HIS A 594 30.01 -10.31 12.22
N ASP A 595 30.29 -11.51 12.74
CA ASP A 595 31.34 -12.43 12.27
C ASP A 595 32.76 -11.86 12.32
N ASN A 596 32.97 -10.79 13.11
CA ASN A 596 34.27 -10.16 13.27
C ASN A 596 35.00 -10.70 14.51
N SER A 597 36.05 -11.49 14.30
CA SER A 597 36.83 -12.13 15.37
C SER A 597 37.55 -11.15 16.32
N TYR A 598 37.61 -9.87 15.99
CA TYR A 598 38.24 -8.82 16.81
C TYR A 598 37.25 -8.03 17.68
N VAL A 599 35.95 -8.35 17.63
CA VAL A 599 34.88 -7.60 18.32
C VAL A 599 33.94 -8.58 19.03
N GLU A 600 33.74 -8.40 20.34
CA GLU A 600 32.81 -9.24 21.13
C GLU A 600 31.40 -8.64 21.24
N SER A 601 31.25 -7.34 20.96
CA SER A 601 29.97 -6.62 21.07
C SER A 601 28.98 -7.00 19.97
N SER A 602 27.74 -7.28 20.37
CA SER A 602 26.59 -7.46 19.45
C SER A 602 26.14 -6.15 18.78
N GLU A 603 26.54 -4.99 19.33
CA GLU A 603 26.26 -3.67 18.74
C GLU A 603 27.49 -3.04 18.11
N LEU A 604 27.27 -2.18 17.09
CA LEU A 604 28.33 -1.39 16.46
C LEU A 604 28.99 -0.47 17.50
N SER A 605 30.24 -0.78 17.85
CA SER A 605 31.01 -0.13 18.90
C SER A 605 32.28 0.53 18.32
N PRO A 606 32.95 1.45 19.03
CA PRO A 606 34.21 2.03 18.56
C PRO A 606 35.36 1.02 18.46
N GLU A 607 35.21 -0.18 19.03
CA GLU A 607 36.21 -1.26 18.96
C GLU A 607 36.33 -1.81 17.54
N VAL A 608 35.23 -1.79 16.78
CA VAL A 608 35.17 -2.18 15.37
C VAL A 608 36.21 -1.44 14.54
N PHE A 609 36.45 -0.16 14.83
CA PHE A 609 37.45 0.65 14.12
C PHE A 609 38.91 0.36 14.48
N ARG A 610 39.16 -0.47 15.49
CA ARG A 610 40.50 -0.96 15.83
C ARG A 610 40.80 -2.31 15.16
N SER A 611 39.80 -2.92 14.52
CA SER A 611 39.96 -4.22 13.89
C SER A 611 40.82 -4.12 12.62
N PRO A 612 41.89 -4.94 12.49
CA PRO A 612 42.84 -4.82 11.38
C PRO A 612 42.35 -5.52 10.09
N ASN A 613 41.19 -6.19 10.14
CA ASN A 613 40.51 -6.87 9.04
C ASN A 613 39.37 -6.03 8.42
N LEU A 614 39.17 -4.79 8.87
CA LEU A 614 38.12 -3.89 8.39
C LEU A 614 38.72 -2.60 7.81
N GLN A 615 38.24 -2.18 6.64
CA GLN A 615 38.51 -0.84 6.10
C GLN A 615 37.25 -0.23 5.49
N LEU A 616 37.07 1.08 5.69
CA LEU A 616 35.93 1.85 5.18
C LEU A 616 36.37 2.82 4.09
N PHE A 617 35.60 2.88 3.01
CA PHE A 617 35.87 3.71 1.84
C PHE A 617 34.64 4.52 1.43
N VAL A 618 34.88 5.68 0.82
CA VAL A 618 33.90 6.42 0.03
C VAL A 618 34.13 6.05 -1.43
N PHE A 619 33.08 5.60 -2.12
CA PHE A 619 33.15 5.29 -3.54
C PHE A 619 32.81 6.47 -4.44
N ASN A 620 31.84 7.29 -3.99
CA ASN A 620 31.40 8.54 -4.60
C ASN A 620 30.65 9.38 -3.53
N ASP A 621 30.10 10.52 -3.91
CA ASP A 621 29.36 11.43 -3.00
C ASP A 621 28.09 10.81 -2.38
N SER A 622 27.68 9.60 -2.79
CA SER A 622 26.43 8.93 -2.40
C SER A 622 26.58 7.51 -1.87
N THR A 623 27.79 6.93 -1.88
CA THR A 623 28.01 5.50 -1.57
C THR A 623 29.22 5.29 -0.67
N LEU A 624 28.97 4.60 0.45
CA LEU A 624 29.96 4.17 1.44
C LEU A 624 30.14 2.66 1.37
N LEU A 625 31.39 2.19 1.49
CA LEU A 625 31.75 0.79 1.42
C LEU A 625 32.54 0.38 2.67
N SER A 626 32.16 -0.71 3.31
CA SER A 626 32.95 -1.38 4.34
C SER A 626 33.41 -2.74 3.82
N TYR A 627 34.71 -2.98 3.78
CA TYR A 627 35.29 -4.28 3.45
C TYR A 627 35.74 -4.95 4.74
N LEU A 628 35.22 -6.14 5.01
CA LEU A 628 35.52 -6.94 6.19
C LEU A 628 36.01 -8.31 5.75
N GLN A 629 37.17 -8.74 6.24
CA GLN A 629 37.64 -10.12 6.06
C GLN A 629 37.14 -10.97 7.24
N ILE A 630 36.35 -12.00 6.94
CA ILE A 630 35.75 -12.91 7.92
C ILE A 630 36.40 -14.31 7.81
N PRO A 631 36.51 -15.08 8.90
CA PRO A 631 36.96 -16.47 8.83
C PRO A 631 36.03 -17.31 7.93
N ALA A 632 36.59 -18.18 7.10
CA ALA A 632 35.78 -19.08 6.27
C ALA A 632 35.17 -20.21 7.13
N GLU A 633 33.92 -20.58 6.86
CA GLU A 633 33.30 -21.76 7.47
C GLU A 633 33.95 -23.05 6.94
N ASN A 634 34.62 -23.81 7.80
CA ASN A 634 35.19 -25.11 7.47
C ASN A 634 34.07 -26.15 7.28
N LYS A 635 33.54 -26.29 6.05
CA LYS A 635 32.74 -27.48 5.70
C LYS A 635 33.67 -28.67 5.50
N VAL A 636 33.43 -29.75 6.25
CA VAL A 636 34.34 -30.89 6.41
C VAL A 636 34.45 -31.78 5.15
N ASP A 637 33.64 -31.55 4.10
CA ASP A 637 33.41 -32.52 3.02
C ASP A 637 33.84 -32.10 1.59
N THR A 638 34.77 -31.15 1.40
CA THR A 638 35.23 -30.79 0.03
C THR A 638 36.75 -30.82 -0.13
N GLU A 639 37.26 -31.75 -0.95
CA GLU A 639 38.69 -31.98 -1.26
C GLU A 639 39.40 -30.84 -2.05
N ALA A 640 38.77 -29.67 -2.21
CA ALA A 640 39.40 -28.51 -2.86
C ALA A 640 40.03 -27.59 -1.81
N ALA A 641 41.20 -27.02 -2.12
CA ALA A 641 41.86 -26.00 -1.29
C ALA A 641 41.03 -24.71 -1.24
N VAL A 642 40.00 -24.67 -0.38
CA VAL A 642 39.16 -23.50 -0.14
C VAL A 642 39.98 -22.44 0.60
N ALA A 643 39.82 -21.16 0.22
CA ALA A 643 40.53 -20.07 0.88
C ALA A 643 40.24 -19.99 2.39
N PRO A 644 41.21 -19.62 3.23
CA PRO A 644 41.08 -19.61 4.69
C PRO A 644 40.19 -18.48 5.24
N SER A 645 39.72 -17.55 4.41
CA SER A 645 38.87 -16.43 4.81
C SER A 645 37.99 -15.97 3.66
N ASP A 646 36.79 -15.54 3.99
CA ASP A 646 35.84 -14.92 3.07
C ASP A 646 35.93 -13.38 3.19
N VAL A 647 35.38 -12.68 2.20
CA VAL A 647 35.33 -11.22 2.15
C VAL A 647 33.88 -10.77 2.17
N ARG A 648 33.49 -10.02 3.20
CA ARG A 648 32.21 -9.33 3.28
C ARG A 648 32.36 -7.88 2.84
N VAL A 649 31.48 -7.44 1.95
CA VAL A 649 31.37 -6.06 1.50
C VAL A 649 30.01 -5.51 1.91
N ILE A 650 30.01 -4.52 2.79
CA ILE A 650 28.81 -3.80 3.19
C ILE A 650 28.74 -2.51 2.39
N VAL A 651 27.70 -2.36 1.58
CA VAL A 651 27.45 -1.18 0.75
C VAL A 651 26.34 -0.36 1.38
N ARG A 652 26.54 0.94 1.55
CA ARG A 652 25.49 1.89 1.96
C ARG A 652 25.33 2.93 0.88
N ASP A 653 24.14 3.03 0.31
CA ASP A 653 23.78 4.03 -0.69
C ASP A 653 22.40 4.65 -0.39
N ILE A 654 21.89 5.45 -1.31
CA ILE A 654 20.57 6.10 -1.20
C ILE A 654 19.39 5.12 -1.11
N SER A 655 19.57 3.88 -1.58
CA SER A 655 18.55 2.83 -1.56
C SER A 655 18.64 1.92 -0.33
N GLY A 656 19.70 2.03 0.48
CA GLY A 656 19.80 1.38 1.78
C GLY A 656 21.17 0.75 2.06
N LYS A 657 21.18 -0.22 2.99
CA LYS A 657 22.36 -1.00 3.37
C LYS A 657 22.29 -2.41 2.79
N TYR A 658 23.38 -2.88 2.18
CA TYR A 658 23.49 -4.18 1.55
C TYR A 658 24.74 -4.90 2.02
N SER A 659 24.71 -6.23 2.08
CA SER A 659 25.87 -7.05 2.40
C SER A 659 26.06 -8.08 1.29
N TRP A 660 27.31 -8.22 0.86
CA TRP A 660 27.74 -9.15 -0.18
C TRP A 660 28.88 -9.98 0.37
N ASP A 661 28.79 -11.30 0.25
CA ASP A 661 29.82 -12.21 0.72
C ASP A 661 30.51 -12.83 -0.50
N GLY A 662 31.81 -12.60 -0.59
CA GLY A 662 32.69 -13.09 -1.64
C GLY A 662 33.59 -14.19 -1.12
N ARG A 663 33.63 -15.32 -1.84
CA ARG A 663 34.52 -16.45 -1.55
C ARG A 663 35.44 -16.69 -2.73
N ILE A 664 36.70 -16.99 -2.43
CA ILE A 664 37.65 -17.47 -3.43
C ILE A 664 37.45 -18.97 -3.58
N LEU A 665 36.93 -19.38 -4.72
CA LEU A 665 36.70 -20.80 -5.01
C LEU A 665 37.96 -21.53 -5.45
N TYR A 666 38.91 -20.80 -6.05
CA TYR A 666 40.12 -21.35 -6.64
C TYR A 666 41.35 -20.62 -6.12
N GLY A 667 42.23 -21.34 -5.44
CA GLY A 667 43.54 -20.86 -5.00
C GLY A 667 44.66 -21.15 -6.02
N PRO A 668 45.88 -20.66 -5.76
CA PRO A 668 47.06 -21.14 -6.49
C PRO A 668 47.10 -22.67 -6.47
N LEU A 669 47.57 -23.30 -7.55
CA LEU A 669 47.79 -24.75 -7.64
C LEU A 669 48.90 -25.16 -6.62
N GLU A 670 48.60 -25.16 -5.32
CA GLU A 670 49.49 -25.63 -4.27
C GLU A 670 49.58 -27.17 -4.38
N GLY A 671 50.51 -27.63 -5.21
CA GLY A 671 50.74 -29.06 -5.46
C GLY A 671 51.92 -29.35 -6.38
N CYS A 672 52.31 -28.44 -7.27
CA CYS A 672 53.51 -28.59 -8.10
C CYS A 672 54.75 -28.00 -7.42
N LEU A 673 55.12 -28.52 -6.25
CA LEU A 673 56.55 -28.49 -5.91
C LEU A 673 57.24 -29.40 -6.94
N PRO A 674 58.30 -28.96 -7.65
CA PRO A 674 59.08 -29.88 -8.45
C PRO A 674 59.66 -30.89 -7.47
N ARG A 675 59.12 -32.11 -7.47
CA ARG A 675 59.74 -33.26 -6.82
C ARG A 675 61.16 -33.27 -7.34
N GLN A 676 62.14 -33.05 -6.48
CA GLN A 676 63.54 -33.16 -6.82
C GLN A 676 63.80 -34.58 -7.33
N SER A 677 63.76 -34.74 -8.64
CA SER A 677 64.29 -35.88 -9.38
C SER A 677 64.63 -35.37 -10.77
N GLY A 678 65.86 -35.66 -11.17
CA GLY A 678 66.57 -34.94 -12.20
C GLY A 678 65.90 -34.96 -13.57
N THR A 679 66.21 -33.91 -14.32
CA THR A 679 66.27 -33.90 -15.78
C THR A 679 64.95 -34.18 -16.51
N ASN A 680 64.06 -33.18 -16.58
CA ASN A 680 62.98 -33.20 -17.58
C ASN A 680 63.07 -32.00 -18.52
N SER A 681 63.46 -32.32 -19.75
CA SER A 681 63.20 -31.55 -20.95
C SER A 681 61.69 -31.35 -21.16
N PHE A 682 61.27 -30.13 -21.46
CA PHE A 682 59.93 -29.85 -21.99
C PHE A 682 59.66 -30.72 -23.23
N VAL A 683 58.74 -31.68 -23.13
CA VAL A 683 58.19 -32.42 -24.27
C VAL A 683 56.88 -31.74 -24.65
N ILE A 684 56.82 -31.24 -25.89
CA ILE A 684 55.55 -30.86 -26.52
C ILE A 684 55.07 -32.16 -27.17
N ALA A 685 53.90 -32.65 -26.77
CA ALA A 685 53.30 -33.87 -27.29
C ALA A 685 53.06 -33.72 -28.81
N GLY A 686 53.71 -34.56 -29.60
CA GLY A 686 53.38 -34.80 -31.00
C GLY A 686 52.49 -36.02 -31.11
N HIS A 687 51.46 -35.96 -31.95
CA HIS A 687 50.56 -37.07 -32.25
C HIS A 687 51.30 -38.32 -32.77
N PRO A 688 50.79 -39.54 -32.47
CA PRO A 688 51.44 -40.79 -32.85
C PRO A 688 51.06 -41.18 -34.29
N GLU A 689 52.05 -41.37 -35.16
CA GLU A 689 51.83 -42.06 -36.43
C GLU A 689 51.78 -43.58 -36.21
N HIS A 690 50.71 -44.18 -36.74
CA HIS A 690 50.48 -45.62 -36.81
C HIS A 690 51.65 -46.37 -37.43
N GLN A 691 52.18 -47.37 -36.72
CA GLN A 691 52.61 -48.63 -37.35
C GLN A 691 52.45 -49.80 -36.39
N SER A 692 51.91 -50.88 -36.95
CA SER A 692 51.27 -52.01 -36.30
C SER A 692 52.22 -53.05 -35.67
N ASN A 693 51.71 -53.67 -34.59
CA ASN A 693 51.92 -55.05 -34.13
C ASN A 693 53.26 -55.42 -33.46
N SER A 694 53.27 -55.57 -32.13
CA SER A 694 53.01 -56.84 -31.41
C SER A 694 53.22 -56.66 -29.90
N LEU A 695 52.40 -57.38 -29.10
CA LEU A 695 52.43 -57.56 -27.63
C LEU A 695 53.87 -57.79 -27.11
N GLU A 696 54.28 -57.43 -25.87
CA GLU A 696 53.62 -57.52 -24.56
C GLU A 696 54.53 -56.81 -23.52
N ASP A 697 53.94 -56.28 -22.43
CA ASP A 697 54.57 -55.87 -21.15
C ASP A 697 55.69 -54.79 -21.17
N LEU A 698 55.39 -53.59 -20.64
CA LEU A 698 56.23 -52.80 -19.71
C LEU A 698 55.62 -51.41 -19.38
N SER A 699 55.23 -51.27 -18.10
CA SER A 699 55.11 -50.06 -17.27
C SER A 699 54.39 -48.81 -17.81
N GLN A 700 53.23 -48.54 -17.20
CA GLN A 700 52.59 -47.23 -17.07
C GLN A 700 53.62 -46.13 -16.79
N VAL A 701 53.86 -45.25 -17.76
CA VAL A 701 54.22 -43.86 -17.47
C VAL A 701 52.88 -43.16 -17.34
N GLU A 702 52.44 -42.90 -16.11
CA GLU A 702 51.39 -41.89 -15.90
C GLU A 702 51.95 -40.57 -16.44
N GLU A 703 51.51 -40.15 -17.63
CA GLU A 703 51.49 -38.74 -17.99
C GLU A 703 50.72 -38.06 -16.87
N GLY A 704 51.41 -37.24 -16.07
CA GLY A 704 50.76 -36.52 -14.99
C GLY A 704 49.62 -35.70 -15.57
N GLU A 705 48.41 -35.89 -15.04
CA GLU A 705 47.23 -35.11 -15.42
C GLU A 705 47.60 -33.62 -15.42
N ASP A 706 47.39 -32.93 -16.55
CA ASP A 706 47.64 -31.50 -16.62
C ASP A 706 46.66 -30.81 -15.64
N ALA A 707 47.22 -30.31 -14.55
CA ALA A 707 46.49 -29.67 -13.48
C ALA A 707 45.73 -28.43 -13.97
N LEU A 708 46.21 -27.78 -15.05
CA LEU A 708 45.52 -26.67 -15.69
C LEU A 708 44.31 -27.17 -16.49
N ASP A 709 44.45 -28.22 -17.28
CA ASP A 709 43.33 -28.82 -18.04
C ASP A 709 42.22 -29.28 -17.09
N THR A 710 42.60 -29.95 -16.01
CA THR A 710 41.65 -30.43 -14.98
C THR A 710 40.96 -29.25 -14.28
N LEU A 711 41.68 -28.16 -14.02
CA LEU A 711 41.11 -26.94 -13.43
C LEU A 711 40.16 -26.25 -14.40
N LEU A 712 40.52 -26.10 -15.68
CA LEU A 712 39.70 -25.46 -16.70
C LEU A 712 38.42 -26.27 -16.97
N GLU A 713 38.50 -27.60 -17.00
CA GLU A 713 37.31 -28.45 -17.11
C GLU A 713 36.42 -28.33 -15.87
N LYS A 714 37.01 -28.32 -14.66
CA LYS A 714 36.26 -28.09 -13.41
C LYS A 714 35.58 -26.73 -13.40
N ILE A 715 36.27 -25.64 -13.74
CA ILE A 715 35.69 -24.30 -13.84
C ILE A 715 34.55 -24.28 -14.85
N GLY A 716 34.75 -24.86 -16.04
CA GLY A 716 33.71 -24.91 -17.07
C GLY A 716 32.46 -25.68 -16.64
N SER A 717 32.63 -26.70 -15.79
CA SER A 717 31.51 -27.47 -15.22
C SER A 717 30.85 -26.82 -14.01
N SER A 718 31.62 -26.15 -13.15
CA SER A 718 31.13 -25.55 -11.90
C SER A 718 30.55 -24.14 -12.10
N SER A 719 31.07 -23.43 -13.09
CA SER A 719 30.89 -21.99 -13.33
C SER A 719 30.61 -21.73 -14.81
N PRO A 720 29.41 -22.10 -15.30
CA PRO A 720 29.03 -21.94 -16.71
C PRO A 720 29.05 -20.47 -17.17
N GLU A 721 28.99 -19.51 -16.26
CA GLU A 721 29.17 -18.07 -16.52
C GLU A 721 30.57 -17.70 -17.04
N CYS A 722 31.58 -18.53 -16.78
CA CYS A 722 32.95 -18.32 -17.28
C CYS A 722 33.11 -18.82 -18.73
N LEU A 723 32.11 -19.51 -19.31
CA LEU A 723 32.16 -20.01 -20.68
C LEU A 723 31.88 -18.89 -21.68
N LEU A 724 32.80 -18.66 -22.62
CA LEU A 724 32.59 -17.74 -23.76
C LEU A 724 31.45 -18.23 -24.67
N HIS A 725 31.25 -19.55 -24.75
CA HIS A 725 30.20 -20.20 -25.52
C HIS A 725 29.54 -21.32 -24.71
N PRO A 726 28.19 -21.41 -24.65
CA PRO A 726 27.48 -22.40 -23.82
C PRO A 726 27.78 -23.88 -24.13
N GLN A 727 28.43 -24.17 -25.26
CA GLN A 727 28.74 -25.51 -25.73
C GLN A 727 30.25 -25.81 -25.81
N GLY A 728 31.11 -24.82 -25.60
CA GLY A 728 32.57 -25.00 -25.69
C GLY A 728 33.17 -25.19 -24.31
N LYS A 729 34.09 -26.15 -24.15
CA LYS A 729 34.81 -26.33 -22.89
C LYS A 729 35.97 -25.34 -22.79
N LEU A 730 36.36 -24.94 -21.57
CA LEU A 730 37.48 -24.01 -21.36
C LEU A 730 38.85 -24.62 -21.64
N ASN A 731 38.95 -25.95 -21.66
CA ASN A 731 40.17 -26.67 -22.03
C ASN A 731 40.25 -26.98 -23.54
N GLU A 732 39.27 -26.56 -24.35
CA GLU A 732 39.33 -26.71 -25.79
C GLU A 732 40.07 -25.52 -26.44
N PRO A 733 40.95 -25.77 -27.43
CA PRO A 733 41.60 -24.69 -28.15
C PRO A 733 40.56 -23.83 -28.89
N SER A 734 40.81 -22.53 -28.97
CA SER A 734 39.96 -21.61 -29.72
C SER A 734 39.88 -22.01 -31.21
N PRO A 735 38.73 -21.82 -31.87
CA PRO A 735 38.60 -22.13 -33.30
C PRO A 735 39.54 -21.25 -34.13
N ALA A 736 39.96 -21.76 -35.29
CA ALA A 736 40.84 -21.05 -36.21
C ALA A 736 40.26 -19.67 -36.61
N PRO A 737 41.11 -18.64 -36.78
CA PRO A 737 40.68 -17.31 -37.20
C PRO A 737 39.85 -17.34 -38.50
N PHE A 738 38.82 -16.51 -38.58
CA PHE A 738 37.92 -16.46 -39.74
C PHE A 738 38.70 -16.14 -41.03
N GLY A 739 38.65 -17.07 -42.00
CA GLY A 739 39.33 -16.95 -43.30
C GLY A 739 40.67 -17.68 -43.42
N MET A 740 41.12 -18.38 -42.37
CA MET A 740 42.31 -19.24 -42.41
C MET A 740 41.95 -20.65 -42.93
N SER A 741 42.73 -21.20 -43.87
CA SER A 741 42.54 -22.59 -44.32
C SER A 741 43.29 -23.57 -43.42
N CYS A 742 42.82 -24.82 -43.32
CA CYS A 742 43.50 -25.87 -42.55
C CYS A 742 44.97 -26.07 -42.98
N ASP A 743 45.27 -25.88 -44.27
CA ASP A 743 46.64 -25.99 -44.78
C ASP A 743 47.55 -24.87 -44.24
N GLN A 744 47.02 -23.64 -44.16
CA GLN A 744 47.75 -22.50 -43.58
C GLN A 744 47.96 -22.69 -42.07
N GLU A 745 46.98 -23.27 -41.36
CA GLU A 745 47.09 -23.56 -39.94
C GLU A 745 48.18 -24.59 -39.66
N ASN A 746 48.19 -25.69 -40.42
CA ASN A 746 49.21 -26.72 -40.33
C ASN A 746 50.61 -26.20 -40.67
N GLU A 747 50.76 -25.35 -41.70
CA GLU A 747 52.06 -24.74 -42.04
C GLU A 747 52.60 -23.87 -40.89
N ILE A 748 51.73 -23.11 -40.19
CA ILE A 748 52.12 -22.30 -39.04
C ILE A 748 52.48 -23.18 -37.84
N ILE A 749 51.69 -24.20 -37.55
CA ILE A 749 51.97 -25.16 -36.47
C ILE A 749 53.32 -25.83 -36.72
N GLU A 750 53.58 -26.30 -37.94
CA GLU A 750 54.88 -26.89 -38.30
C GLU A 750 56.04 -25.89 -38.18
N ALA A 751 55.82 -24.63 -38.57
CA ALA A 751 56.84 -23.59 -38.44
C ALA A 751 57.17 -23.30 -36.97
N LEU A 752 56.15 -23.21 -36.10
CA LEU A 752 56.30 -23.05 -34.66
C LEU A 752 56.99 -24.26 -34.02
N MET A 753 56.63 -25.48 -34.42
CA MET A 753 57.28 -26.70 -33.92
C MET A 753 58.74 -26.79 -34.36
N ARG A 754 59.05 -26.43 -35.62
CA ARG A 754 60.44 -26.30 -36.10
C ARG A 754 61.20 -25.23 -35.34
N GLN A 755 60.60 -24.07 -35.08
CA GLN A 755 61.22 -23.00 -34.29
C GLN A 755 61.46 -23.46 -32.85
N SER A 756 60.48 -24.08 -32.20
CA SER A 756 60.60 -24.60 -30.83
C SER A 756 61.69 -25.68 -30.75
N ALA A 757 61.78 -26.58 -31.73
CA ALA A 757 62.85 -27.56 -31.81
C ALA A 757 64.23 -26.89 -31.97
N GLN A 758 64.34 -25.88 -32.82
CA GLN A 758 65.56 -25.10 -33.00
C GLN A 758 65.94 -24.31 -31.74
N GLU A 759 64.97 -23.72 -31.05
CA GLU A 759 65.18 -23.01 -29.78
C GLU A 759 65.60 -23.98 -28.67
N LYS A 760 64.98 -25.16 -28.56
CA LYS A 760 65.41 -26.21 -27.62
C LYS A 760 66.83 -26.69 -27.93
N GLU A 761 67.17 -26.88 -29.20
CA GLU A 761 68.52 -27.25 -29.61
C GLU A 761 69.52 -26.11 -29.32
N HIS A 762 69.12 -24.85 -29.51
CA HIS A 762 69.91 -23.67 -29.19
C HIS A 762 70.13 -23.53 -27.67
N ILE A 763 69.09 -23.71 -26.86
CA ILE A 763 69.15 -23.73 -25.39
C ILE A 763 70.05 -24.87 -24.92
N PHE A 764 69.98 -26.06 -25.53
CA PHE A 764 70.87 -27.19 -25.24
C PHE A 764 72.34 -26.89 -25.59
N LYS A 765 72.58 -26.21 -26.72
CA LYS A 765 73.93 -25.75 -27.12
C LYS A 765 74.47 -24.62 -26.24
N CYS A 766 73.61 -23.71 -25.77
CA CYS A 766 73.99 -22.61 -24.90
C CYS A 766 74.19 -23.05 -23.44
N SER A 767 73.40 -24.00 -22.94
CA SER A 767 73.53 -24.57 -21.59
C SER A 767 74.77 -25.46 -21.42
N SER A 768 75.35 -25.96 -22.52
CA SER A 768 76.61 -26.71 -22.54
C SER A 768 77.86 -25.82 -22.70
N ALA A 769 77.70 -24.52 -22.96
CA ALA A 769 78.81 -23.56 -23.02
C ALA A 769 79.21 -23.12 -21.59
N PHE A 770 80.38 -23.53 -21.12
CA PHE A 770 80.90 -23.31 -19.75
C PHE A 770 81.23 -21.86 -19.35
N GLY A 771 80.74 -20.85 -20.09
CA GLY A 771 81.15 -19.44 -19.92
C GLY A 771 80.16 -18.49 -19.26
N ILE A 772 78.86 -18.80 -19.19
CA ILE A 772 77.85 -17.88 -18.65
C ILE A 772 76.80 -18.68 -17.87
N LYS A 773 77.00 -18.85 -16.55
CA LYS A 773 75.91 -19.22 -15.63
C LYS A 773 75.27 -17.94 -15.11
N VAL A 774 74.14 -17.56 -15.68
CA VAL A 774 73.24 -16.60 -15.04
C VAL A 774 72.70 -17.29 -13.79
N ALA A 775 72.72 -16.60 -12.65
CA ALA A 775 72.12 -17.11 -11.42
C ALA A 775 70.65 -17.46 -11.71
N HIS A 776 70.23 -18.68 -11.41
CA HIS A 776 68.83 -19.07 -11.48
C HIS A 776 68.06 -18.09 -10.59
N GLN A 777 67.20 -17.26 -11.17
CA GLN A 777 66.22 -16.53 -10.39
C GLN A 777 65.22 -17.59 -9.93
N GLU A 778 65.35 -18.03 -8.67
CA GLU A 778 64.38 -18.93 -8.07
C GLU A 778 63.00 -18.27 -8.18
N GLU A 779 62.03 -19.04 -8.64
CA GLU A 779 60.64 -18.61 -8.66
C GLU A 779 60.27 -18.18 -7.24
N PRO A 780 59.75 -16.95 -7.03
CA PRO A 780 59.39 -16.51 -5.70
C PRO A 780 58.38 -17.50 -5.13
N CYS A 781 58.71 -18.13 -3.99
CA CYS A 781 57.79 -19.04 -3.33
C CYS A 781 56.44 -18.34 -3.09
N PRO A 782 55.30 -18.98 -3.40
CA PRO A 782 54.00 -18.41 -3.10
C PRO A 782 53.92 -18.15 -1.58
N ALA A 783 53.92 -16.87 -1.21
CA ALA A 783 53.84 -16.48 0.19
C ALA A 783 52.40 -16.69 0.66
N ARG A 784 52.22 -17.48 1.72
CA ARG A 784 50.91 -17.59 2.39
C ARG A 784 50.48 -16.20 2.87
N PRO A 785 49.25 -15.77 2.60
CA PRO A 785 48.79 -14.44 2.96
C PRO A 785 48.77 -14.27 4.48
N GLN A 786 49.61 -13.36 5.00
CA GLN A 786 49.75 -13.11 6.45
C GLN A 786 48.94 -11.91 6.95
N ALA A 787 48.43 -11.05 6.06
CA ALA A 787 47.71 -9.84 6.46
C ALA A 787 46.21 -10.12 6.69
N SER A 788 45.67 -9.57 7.78
CA SER A 788 44.26 -9.67 8.18
C SER A 788 43.28 -9.02 7.19
N PHE A 789 43.76 -8.25 6.22
CA PHE A 789 42.98 -7.59 5.16
C PHE A 789 43.42 -8.02 3.74
N TYR A 790 44.16 -9.13 3.63
CA TYR A 790 44.74 -9.56 2.36
C TYR A 790 43.68 -9.85 1.28
N PHE A 791 42.64 -10.61 1.61
CA PHE A 791 41.65 -11.02 0.62
C PHE A 791 40.73 -9.86 0.22
N CYS A 792 40.42 -8.95 1.15
CA CYS A 792 39.75 -7.70 0.80
C CYS A 792 40.58 -6.86 -0.17
N ARG A 793 41.91 -6.78 0.06
CA ARG A 793 42.81 -6.07 -0.85
C ARG A 793 42.88 -6.72 -2.23
N LEU A 794 42.87 -8.05 -2.30
CA LEU A 794 42.84 -8.79 -3.55
C LEU A 794 41.57 -8.44 -4.34
N LEU A 795 40.39 -8.54 -3.69
CA LEU A 795 39.12 -8.17 -4.31
C LEU A 795 39.10 -6.70 -4.79
N LEU A 796 39.63 -5.76 -3.98
CA LEU A 796 39.74 -4.36 -4.38
C LEU A 796 40.63 -4.17 -5.62
N ASN A 797 41.67 -4.98 -5.78
CA ASN A 797 42.54 -4.94 -6.94
C ASN A 797 41.84 -5.51 -8.18
N ASP A 798 41.15 -6.64 -8.03
CA ASP A 798 40.41 -7.31 -9.11
C ASP A 798 39.26 -6.44 -9.63
N LEU A 799 38.56 -5.72 -8.74
CA LEU A 799 37.55 -4.73 -9.10
C LEU A 799 38.14 -3.44 -9.72
N GLY A 800 39.47 -3.34 -9.84
CA GLY A 800 40.16 -2.18 -10.38
C GLY A 800 40.05 -0.93 -9.50
N MET A 801 39.65 -1.06 -8.22
CA MET A 801 39.47 0.08 -7.30
C MET A 801 40.81 0.72 -6.90
N ASN A 802 41.91 -0.04 -6.99
CA ASN A 802 43.27 0.46 -6.79
C ASN A 802 43.90 1.10 -8.04
N SER A 803 43.17 1.15 -9.17
CA SER A 803 43.65 1.77 -10.41
C SER A 803 43.90 3.27 -10.25
N TRP A 804 44.84 3.79 -11.03
CA TRP A 804 45.17 5.22 -11.00
C TRP A 804 43.98 6.11 -11.37
N ASP A 805 43.09 5.64 -12.26
CA ASP A 805 41.91 6.38 -12.72
C ASP A 805 40.87 6.58 -11.62
N ARG A 806 40.71 5.61 -10.70
CA ARG A 806 39.70 5.65 -9.63
C ARG A 806 40.12 6.36 -8.34
N ARG A 807 41.39 6.75 -8.20
CA ARG A 807 41.89 7.48 -7.00
C ARG A 807 41.21 8.84 -6.75
N LYS A 808 40.57 9.42 -7.77
CA LYS A 808 39.85 10.70 -7.65
C LYS A 808 38.47 10.58 -6.99
N SER A 809 37.87 9.38 -6.98
CA SER A 809 36.54 9.13 -6.42
C SER A 809 36.55 8.13 -5.27
N PHE A 810 37.56 7.25 -5.21
CA PHE A 810 37.69 6.23 -4.18
C PHE A 810 38.64 6.68 -3.06
N HIS A 811 38.13 6.89 -1.85
CA HIS A 811 38.88 7.45 -0.72
C HIS A 811 38.75 6.60 0.54
N LEU A 812 39.88 6.33 1.21
CA LEU A 812 39.90 5.68 2.52
C LEU A 812 39.40 6.65 3.61
N LEU A 813 38.42 6.21 4.41
CA LEU A 813 37.87 6.99 5.50
C LEU A 813 38.71 6.90 6.76
N LYS A 814 38.91 8.04 7.42
CA LYS A 814 39.53 8.09 8.75
C LYS A 814 38.48 7.72 9.80
N THR A 815 38.75 6.65 10.54
CA THR A 815 37.88 6.20 11.63
C THR A 815 37.94 7.18 12.80
N ASN A 816 36.78 7.65 13.27
CA ASN A 816 36.64 8.52 14.43
C ASN A 816 35.26 8.36 15.06
N SER A 817 35.06 8.87 16.28
CA SER A 817 33.78 8.78 17.00
C SER A 817 32.62 9.47 16.29
N LYS A 818 32.90 10.53 15.52
CA LYS A 818 31.89 11.21 14.68
C LYS A 818 31.38 10.28 13.58
N LEU A 819 32.28 9.57 12.89
CA LEU A 819 31.94 8.60 11.85
C LEU A 819 31.06 7.48 12.41
N LEU A 820 31.39 6.93 13.58
CA LEU A 820 30.56 5.91 14.24
C LEU A 820 29.13 6.40 14.45
N ARG A 821 28.98 7.63 14.97
CA ARG A 821 27.67 8.23 15.21
C ARG A 821 26.90 8.44 13.91
N GLU A 822 27.56 8.97 12.87
CA GLU A 822 26.89 9.18 11.57
C GLU A 822 26.54 7.85 10.88
N LEU A 823 27.35 6.80 11.04
CA LEU A 823 27.01 5.45 10.55
C LEU A 823 25.78 4.88 11.26
N LYS A 824 25.70 5.01 12.60
CA LYS A 824 24.50 4.62 13.36
C LYS A 824 23.28 5.42 12.90
N ASN A 825 23.43 6.72 12.69
CA ASN A 825 22.36 7.58 12.18
C ASN A 825 21.89 7.11 10.80
N LEU A 826 22.83 6.82 9.89
CA LEU A 826 22.54 6.35 8.53
C LEU A 826 21.84 4.98 8.55
N ASP A 827 22.33 4.04 9.35
CA ASP A 827 21.75 2.69 9.50
C ASP A 827 20.36 2.71 10.16
N SER A 828 20.04 3.75 10.93
CA SER A 828 18.70 3.94 11.51
C SER A 828 17.68 4.54 10.54
N ARG A 829 18.12 5.04 9.37
CA ARG A 829 17.22 5.57 8.35
C ARG A 829 16.50 4.42 7.66
N GLN A 830 15.19 4.55 7.56
CA GLN A 830 14.37 3.59 6.83
C GLN A 830 14.64 3.73 5.33
N CYS A 831 14.62 2.60 4.61
CA CYS A 831 14.81 2.52 3.17
C CYS A 831 13.49 2.33 2.41
N ARG A 832 12.35 2.51 3.10
CA ARG A 832 10.98 2.50 2.58
C ARG A 832 10.17 3.61 3.25
N GLU A 833 9.11 4.06 2.58
CA GLU A 833 8.11 4.93 3.19
C GLU A 833 7.33 4.14 4.24
N THR A 834 7.28 4.62 5.48
CA THR A 834 6.64 3.89 6.59
C THR A 834 5.30 4.49 7.00
N HIS A 835 4.30 3.65 7.21
CA HIS A 835 2.97 4.04 7.72
C HIS A 835 2.57 3.20 8.93
N LYS A 836 1.91 3.86 9.88
CA LYS A 836 1.27 3.24 11.05
C LYS A 836 -0.22 3.53 10.98
N ILE A 837 -1.04 2.48 11.08
CA ILE A 837 -2.48 2.57 10.89
C ILE A 837 -3.17 1.84 12.04
N ALA A 838 -4.09 2.53 12.73
CA ALA A 838 -4.87 1.93 13.79
C ALA A 838 -6.07 1.15 13.23
N VAL A 839 -6.39 -0.01 13.80
CA VAL A 839 -7.55 -0.82 13.44
C VAL A 839 -8.39 -1.10 14.69
N PHE A 840 -9.59 -0.55 14.72
CA PHE A 840 -10.57 -0.74 15.79
C PHE A 840 -11.67 -1.72 15.36
N TYR A 841 -12.07 -2.60 16.28
CA TYR A 841 -13.24 -3.45 16.13
C TYR A 841 -14.31 -3.05 17.14
N ILE A 842 -15.51 -2.75 16.64
CA ILE A 842 -16.68 -2.38 17.44
C ILE A 842 -17.75 -3.44 17.22
N ALA A 843 -18.01 -4.22 18.27
CA ALA A 843 -19.03 -5.25 18.27
C ALA A 843 -20.44 -4.66 18.40
N GLU A 844 -21.45 -5.48 18.15
CA GLU A 844 -22.84 -5.10 18.35
C GLU A 844 -23.08 -4.65 19.81
N GLY A 845 -23.84 -3.56 19.99
CA GLY A 845 -24.16 -3.00 21.31
C GLY A 845 -23.06 -2.16 21.98
N GLN A 846 -21.81 -2.16 21.50
CA GLN A 846 -20.73 -1.40 22.14
C GLN A 846 -20.80 0.10 21.81
N GLU A 847 -20.89 0.94 22.84
CA GLU A 847 -20.86 2.42 22.72
C GLU A 847 -19.82 3.10 23.62
N ASP A 848 -19.10 2.36 24.45
CA ASP A 848 -18.09 2.89 25.37
C ASP A 848 -16.67 2.51 24.96
N LYS A 849 -15.72 3.40 25.26
CA LYS A 849 -14.30 3.22 24.93
C LYS A 849 -13.70 1.95 25.55
N CYS A 850 -14.01 1.66 26.82
CA CYS A 850 -13.38 0.58 27.55
C CYS A 850 -13.80 -0.79 26.98
N SER A 851 -15.07 -1.00 26.66
CA SER A 851 -15.57 -2.23 26.06
C SER A 851 -14.96 -2.49 24.69
N ILE A 852 -14.90 -1.45 23.83
CA ILE A 852 -14.29 -1.53 22.50
C ILE A 852 -12.81 -1.93 22.59
N LEU A 853 -12.05 -1.29 23.49
CA LEU A 853 -10.63 -1.59 23.67
C LEU A 853 -10.37 -2.91 24.41
N SER A 854 -11.36 -3.49 25.07
CA SER A 854 -11.24 -4.78 25.76
C SER A 854 -11.49 -5.97 24.83
N ASN A 855 -11.90 -5.74 23.58
CA ASN A 855 -12.08 -6.80 22.59
C ASN A 855 -10.74 -7.51 22.30
N THR A 856 -10.74 -8.84 22.45
CA THR A 856 -9.60 -9.73 22.16
C THR A 856 -9.72 -10.43 20.80
N ARG A 857 -10.93 -10.50 20.23
CA ARG A 857 -11.24 -11.09 18.92
C ARG A 857 -12.41 -10.36 18.29
N GLY A 858 -12.48 -10.35 16.96
CA GLY A 858 -13.64 -9.87 16.23
C GLY A 858 -14.48 -10.99 15.59
N SER A 859 -15.39 -10.60 14.71
CA SER A 859 -16.18 -11.54 13.90
C SER A 859 -15.34 -12.22 12.82
N GLN A 860 -15.87 -13.29 12.21
CA GLN A 860 -15.17 -13.96 11.10
C GLN A 860 -14.88 -13.00 9.94
N ALA A 861 -15.84 -12.16 9.56
CA ALA A 861 -15.64 -11.20 8.47
C ALA A 861 -14.57 -10.15 8.80
N TYR A 862 -14.47 -9.74 10.08
CA TYR A 862 -13.41 -8.88 10.55
C TYR A 862 -12.04 -9.57 10.51
N GLU A 863 -11.93 -10.81 11.00
CA GLU A 863 -10.67 -11.55 11.00
C GLU A 863 -10.21 -11.87 9.57
N ASP A 864 -11.13 -12.20 8.64
CA ASP A 864 -10.84 -12.36 7.21
C ASP A 864 -10.31 -11.06 6.58
N PHE A 865 -10.90 -9.92 6.96
CA PHE A 865 -10.43 -8.60 6.53
C PHE A 865 -9.02 -8.30 7.05
N VAL A 866 -8.78 -8.51 8.35
CA VAL A 866 -7.46 -8.28 8.98
C VAL A 866 -6.40 -9.19 8.36
N ALA A 867 -6.72 -10.46 8.12
CA ALA A 867 -5.82 -11.39 7.42
C ALA A 867 -5.55 -10.97 5.96
N GLY A 868 -6.50 -10.26 5.32
CA GLY A 868 -6.32 -9.71 3.99
C GLY A 868 -5.47 -8.43 3.92
N LEU A 869 -5.20 -7.76 5.06
CA LEU A 869 -4.42 -6.50 5.08
C LEU A 869 -2.92 -6.72 4.87
N GLY A 870 -2.38 -7.87 5.29
CA GLY A 870 -0.95 -8.16 5.21
C GLY A 870 -0.58 -9.49 5.85
N TRP A 871 0.71 -9.78 5.94
CA TRP A 871 1.23 -10.96 6.61
C TRP A 871 1.15 -10.80 8.13
N GLU A 872 0.70 -11.83 8.83
CA GLU A 872 0.80 -11.88 10.30
C GLU A 872 2.28 -12.11 10.67
N VAL A 873 2.92 -11.14 11.33
CA VAL A 873 4.33 -11.23 11.72
C VAL A 873 4.48 -11.34 13.24
N ASP A 874 5.45 -12.12 13.70
CA ASP A 874 5.86 -12.20 15.11
C ASP A 874 6.74 -11.00 15.48
N LEU A 875 6.29 -10.20 16.43
CA LEU A 875 6.95 -8.97 16.86
C LEU A 875 8.31 -9.22 17.53
N SER A 876 8.55 -10.40 18.08
CA SER A 876 9.83 -10.71 18.73
C SER A 876 10.96 -10.82 17.69
N THR A 877 10.68 -11.46 16.56
CA THR A 877 11.64 -11.78 15.50
C THR A 877 11.56 -10.86 14.28
N HIS A 878 10.47 -10.09 14.11
CA HIS A 878 10.27 -9.26 12.92
C HIS A 878 11.42 -8.27 12.67
N GLY A 879 11.98 -8.27 11.46
CA GLY A 879 13.12 -7.41 11.08
C GLY A 879 12.74 -6.10 10.38
N GLY A 880 11.45 -5.87 10.10
CA GLY A 880 10.97 -4.69 9.39
C GLY A 880 10.53 -3.55 10.31
N PHE A 881 9.78 -2.59 9.75
CA PHE A 881 9.25 -1.45 10.48
C PHE A 881 8.28 -1.84 11.61
N MET A 882 8.63 -1.47 12.84
CA MET A 882 7.86 -1.84 14.06
C MET A 882 6.79 -0.83 14.47
N GLY A 883 6.72 0.39 13.90
CA GLY A 883 5.67 1.37 14.23
C GLY A 883 5.60 1.84 15.70
N GLY A 884 6.62 1.54 16.50
CA GLY A 884 6.61 1.77 17.95
C GLY A 884 6.14 0.58 18.79
N LEU A 885 5.74 -0.54 18.16
CA LEU A 885 5.51 -1.81 18.85
C LEU A 885 6.81 -2.38 19.42
N GLN A 886 6.70 -3.13 20.52
CA GLN A 886 7.83 -3.64 21.29
C GLN A 886 8.01 -5.14 21.12
N ARG A 887 9.28 -5.58 21.02
CA ARG A 887 9.66 -7.01 20.90
C ARG A 887 9.45 -7.83 22.18
N ASN A 888 9.22 -7.17 23.32
CA ASN A 888 9.10 -7.80 24.65
C ASN A 888 7.69 -8.35 24.95
N GLY A 889 6.78 -8.36 23.97
CA GLY A 889 5.41 -8.82 24.11
C GLY A 889 4.45 -7.82 24.78
N SER A 890 4.92 -6.66 25.25
CA SER A 890 4.08 -5.68 25.95
C SER A 890 3.01 -5.02 25.07
N THR A 891 3.21 -5.05 23.75
CA THR A 891 2.28 -4.51 22.74
C THR A 891 1.59 -5.60 21.92
N GLY A 892 1.60 -6.84 22.41
CA GLY A 892 1.12 -8.03 21.68
C GLY A 892 2.26 -8.91 21.20
N GLN A 893 1.90 -10.11 20.70
CA GLN A 893 2.86 -11.08 20.14
C GLN A 893 2.97 -10.93 18.62
N THR A 894 1.87 -10.62 17.95
CA THR A 894 1.81 -10.52 16.49
C THR A 894 1.14 -9.22 16.04
N ALA A 895 1.42 -8.83 14.80
CA ALA A 895 0.71 -7.76 14.12
C ALA A 895 0.64 -8.04 12.61
N PRO A 896 -0.41 -7.61 11.91
CA PRO A 896 -0.40 -7.58 10.45
C PRO A 896 0.59 -6.55 9.93
N TYR A 897 1.36 -6.96 8.93
CA TYR A 897 2.37 -6.14 8.29
C TYR A 897 2.27 -6.27 6.77
N TYR A 898 2.31 -5.14 6.08
CA TYR A 898 2.28 -5.07 4.62
C TYR A 898 3.52 -4.35 4.12
N ALA A 899 4.10 -4.85 3.03
CA ALA A 899 5.27 -4.23 2.43
C ALA A 899 5.33 -4.42 0.91
N THR A 900 5.78 -3.36 0.25
CA THR A 900 6.24 -3.36 -1.15
C THR A 900 7.74 -3.08 -1.18
N SER A 901 8.30 -2.94 -2.38
CA SER A 901 9.66 -2.44 -2.59
C SER A 901 9.86 -1.00 -2.08
N THR A 902 8.77 -0.23 -1.94
CA THR A 902 8.81 1.21 -1.66
C THR A 902 8.12 1.61 -0.36
N VAL A 903 7.21 0.79 0.16
CA VAL A 903 6.34 1.11 1.30
C VAL A 903 6.35 0.00 2.35
N GLU A 904 6.28 0.36 3.63
CA GLU A 904 5.99 -0.52 4.76
C GLU A 904 4.81 0.02 5.55
N ILE A 905 3.96 -0.89 6.00
CA ILE A 905 2.83 -0.61 6.87
C ILE A 905 2.83 -1.61 8.00
N ILE A 906 2.71 -1.11 9.21
CA ILE A 906 2.33 -1.94 10.35
C ILE A 906 0.96 -1.51 10.87
N PHE A 907 0.09 -2.48 11.07
CA PHE A 907 -1.26 -2.25 11.56
C PHE A 907 -1.28 -2.42 13.08
N HIS A 908 -1.62 -1.35 13.78
CA HIS A 908 -1.94 -1.40 15.20
C HIS A 908 -3.35 -1.95 15.34
N VAL A 909 -3.48 -3.28 15.46
CA VAL A 909 -4.78 -3.93 15.58
C VAL A 909 -5.18 -4.04 17.04
N SER A 910 -6.29 -3.39 17.39
CA SER A 910 -6.81 -3.41 18.77
C SER A 910 -6.94 -4.84 19.32
N THR A 911 -7.52 -5.79 18.58
CA THR A 911 -7.70 -7.17 19.07
C THR A 911 -6.40 -7.97 19.27
N ARG A 912 -5.26 -7.51 18.71
CA ARG A 912 -3.94 -8.15 18.89
C ARG A 912 -3.12 -7.56 20.05
N MET A 913 -3.59 -6.47 20.65
CA MET A 913 -2.92 -5.81 21.78
C MET A 913 -3.52 -6.23 23.13
N PRO A 914 -2.68 -6.48 24.18
CA PRO A 914 -3.14 -6.87 25.51
C PRO A 914 -4.13 -5.87 26.12
N SER A 915 -5.09 -6.40 26.87
CA SER A 915 -6.16 -5.62 27.53
C SER A 915 -6.48 -6.10 28.94
N ASP A 916 -5.54 -6.81 29.60
CA ASP A 916 -5.77 -7.48 30.89
C ASP A 916 -5.77 -6.52 32.10
N SER A 917 -5.31 -5.28 31.92
CA SER A 917 -5.21 -4.25 32.98
C SER A 917 -5.40 -2.83 32.44
N ASP A 918 -5.74 -1.88 33.31
CA ASP A 918 -5.89 -0.46 32.92
C ASP A 918 -4.61 0.14 32.33
N ASP A 919 -3.44 -0.29 32.81
CA ASP A 919 -2.14 0.10 32.24
C ASP A 919 -2.00 -0.43 30.80
N SER A 920 -2.43 -1.68 30.54
CA SER A 920 -2.42 -2.24 29.18
C SER A 920 -3.39 -1.53 28.23
N LEU A 921 -4.59 -1.16 28.70
CA LEU A 921 -5.55 -0.35 27.93
C LEU A 921 -4.98 1.04 27.60
N THR A 922 -4.27 1.65 28.54
CA THR A 922 -3.60 2.94 28.34
C THR A 922 -2.47 2.83 27.32
N LYS A 923 -1.66 1.77 27.37
CA LYS A 923 -0.62 1.48 26.37
C LYS A 923 -1.24 1.25 24.99
N LYS A 924 -2.28 0.42 24.91
CA LYS A 924 -3.05 0.15 23.69
C LYS A 924 -3.56 1.44 23.04
N LEU A 925 -4.16 2.33 23.83
CA LEU A 925 -4.62 3.64 23.36
C LEU A 925 -3.46 4.57 22.96
N ARG A 926 -2.29 4.50 23.62
CA ARG A 926 -1.12 5.29 23.23
C ARG A 926 -0.63 4.94 21.83
N HIS A 927 -0.71 3.67 21.43
CA HIS A 927 -0.34 3.27 20.07
C HIS A 927 -1.45 3.62 19.08
N LEU A 928 -2.67 3.12 19.33
CA LEU A 928 -3.82 3.31 18.44
C LEU A 928 -4.23 4.79 18.29
N GLY A 929 -4.28 5.52 19.40
CA GLY A 929 -4.79 6.89 19.45
C GLY A 929 -3.83 7.93 18.90
N ASN A 930 -2.55 7.60 18.68
CA ASN A 930 -1.54 8.51 18.13
C ASN A 930 -1.33 8.31 16.62
N ASP A 931 -2.13 7.48 15.97
CA ASP A 931 -2.06 7.27 14.54
C ASP A 931 -2.89 8.33 13.79
N GLU A 932 -2.43 8.70 12.59
CA GLU A 932 -3.08 9.73 11.77
C GLU A 932 -4.32 9.18 11.04
N VAL A 933 -4.26 7.89 10.68
CA VAL A 933 -5.31 7.19 9.91
C VAL A 933 -5.83 6.02 10.73
N HIS A 934 -7.14 6.00 10.94
CA HIS A 934 -7.84 4.96 11.69
C HIS A 934 -8.80 4.19 10.78
N ILE A 935 -8.71 2.86 10.80
CA ILE A 935 -9.71 1.95 10.26
C ILE A 935 -10.64 1.56 11.42
N VAL A 936 -11.95 1.72 11.23
CA VAL A 936 -12.96 1.35 12.22
C VAL A 936 -13.90 0.33 11.60
N TRP A 937 -13.82 -0.92 12.05
CA TRP A 937 -14.80 -1.94 11.71
C TRP A 937 -15.98 -1.87 12.68
N SER A 938 -17.18 -1.56 12.19
CA SER A 938 -18.36 -1.41 13.03
C SER A 938 -19.49 -2.35 12.64
N GLU A 939 -19.77 -3.30 13.53
CA GLU A 939 -20.95 -4.17 13.48
C GLU A 939 -22.08 -3.63 14.35
N HIS A 940 -21.83 -2.52 15.03
CA HIS A 940 -22.81 -1.85 15.85
C HIS A 940 -23.98 -1.33 15.00
N THR A 941 -25.18 -1.34 15.59
CA THR A 941 -26.42 -0.99 14.90
C THR A 941 -26.51 0.50 14.56
N ARG A 942 -25.72 1.35 15.22
CA ARG A 942 -25.65 2.80 14.98
C ARG A 942 -24.37 3.19 14.24
N ASN A 943 -24.39 4.34 13.59
CA ASN A 943 -23.22 4.88 12.91
C ASN A 943 -22.14 5.25 13.94
N TYR A 944 -20.88 5.04 13.56
CA TYR A 944 -19.74 5.41 14.38
C TYR A 944 -19.69 6.92 14.60
N ARG A 945 -19.21 7.33 15.79
CA ARG A 945 -19.05 8.74 16.16
C ARG A 945 -17.62 8.96 16.64
N ARG A 946 -16.98 10.02 16.15
CA ARG A 946 -15.62 10.42 16.54
C ARG A 946 -15.44 10.57 18.06
N GLY A 947 -16.52 10.90 18.80
CA GLY A 947 -16.47 11.05 20.26
C GLY A 947 -16.36 9.75 21.06
N ILE A 948 -16.58 8.57 20.46
CA ILE A 948 -16.51 7.28 21.18
C ILE A 948 -15.06 7.01 21.62
N ILE A 949 -14.12 7.17 20.68
CA ILE A 949 -12.68 7.11 20.94
C ILE A 949 -12.10 8.51 20.74
N PRO A 950 -12.10 9.35 21.79
CA PRO A 950 -11.58 10.71 21.68
C PRO A 950 -10.07 10.67 21.50
N THR A 951 -9.60 11.26 20.40
CA THR A 951 -8.19 11.48 20.11
C THR A 951 -8.01 12.83 19.41
N ASP A 952 -6.91 13.51 19.75
CA ASP A 952 -6.46 14.72 19.05
C ASP A 952 -5.89 14.39 17.65
N PHE A 953 -5.45 13.14 17.47
CA PHE A 953 -5.05 12.55 16.19
C PHE A 953 -6.26 11.88 15.50
N GLY A 954 -6.05 10.92 14.59
CA GLY A 954 -7.10 10.40 13.72
C GLY A 954 -7.63 11.49 12.78
N ASP A 955 -6.75 12.08 11.99
CA ASP A 955 -7.09 13.08 10.97
C ASP A 955 -8.03 12.51 9.91
N VAL A 956 -7.90 11.20 9.64
CA VAL A 956 -8.75 10.42 8.74
C VAL A 956 -9.27 9.17 9.44
N LEU A 957 -10.58 8.93 9.34
CA LEU A 957 -11.25 7.71 9.77
C LEU A 957 -11.93 7.05 8.58
N ILE A 958 -11.61 5.78 8.34
CA ILE A 958 -12.24 4.93 7.34
C ILE A 958 -13.09 3.91 8.09
N VAL A 959 -14.40 4.15 8.13
CA VAL A 959 -15.36 3.29 8.83
C VAL A 959 -15.94 2.28 7.86
N ILE A 960 -15.83 1.01 8.21
CA ILE A 960 -16.27 -0.13 7.41
C ILE A 960 -17.49 -0.74 8.09
N TYR A 961 -18.61 -0.78 7.37
CA TYR A 961 -19.83 -1.43 7.82
C TYR A 961 -20.14 -2.67 6.96
N PRO A 962 -20.21 -3.88 7.57
CA PRO A 962 -20.60 -5.07 6.84
C PRO A 962 -22.06 -4.99 6.38
N MET A 963 -22.30 -5.45 5.15
CA MET A 963 -23.62 -5.59 4.53
C MET A 963 -23.95 -7.06 4.27
N LYS A 964 -25.18 -7.32 3.85
CA LYS A 964 -25.57 -8.61 3.29
C LYS A 964 -24.80 -8.89 1.99
N ASN A 965 -24.70 -10.18 1.61
CA ASN A 965 -24.06 -10.64 0.37
C ASN A 965 -22.55 -10.32 0.26
N HIS A 966 -21.82 -10.30 1.39
CA HIS A 966 -20.37 -10.06 1.42
C HIS A 966 -19.95 -8.71 0.77
N MET A 967 -20.79 -7.69 0.92
CA MET A 967 -20.48 -6.31 0.56
C MET A 967 -20.21 -5.48 1.81
N PHE A 968 -19.54 -4.35 1.62
CA PHE A 968 -19.16 -3.45 2.70
C PHE A 968 -19.39 -2.00 2.26
N PHE A 969 -19.99 -1.22 3.15
CA PHE A 969 -20.17 0.22 2.97
C PHE A 969 -19.06 0.96 3.69
N ILE A 970 -18.47 1.93 2.99
CA ILE A 970 -17.32 2.71 3.46
C ILE A 970 -17.76 4.15 3.71
N GLU A 971 -17.61 4.61 4.95
CA GLU A 971 -17.79 5.99 5.37
C GLU A 971 -16.42 6.60 5.68
N ILE A 972 -16.07 7.71 5.04
CA ILE A 972 -14.77 8.37 5.24
C ILE A 972 -14.99 9.71 5.94
N MET A 973 -14.56 9.80 7.19
CA MET A 973 -14.58 11.05 7.96
C MET A 973 -13.17 11.62 8.01
N LYS A 974 -12.96 12.86 7.55
CA LYS A 974 -11.65 13.51 7.57
C LYS A 974 -11.74 14.96 8.05
N LYS A 975 -10.63 15.49 8.56
CA LYS A 975 -10.53 16.92 8.85
C LYS A 975 -10.60 17.76 7.55
N PRO A 976 -11.19 18.97 7.56
CA PRO A 976 -11.39 19.78 6.35
C PRO A 976 -10.11 20.15 5.60
N GLU A 977 -8.98 20.20 6.29
CA GLU A 977 -7.67 20.58 5.73
C GLU A 977 -7.05 19.46 4.88
N VAL A 978 -7.46 18.21 5.09
CA VAL A 978 -6.93 17.06 4.35
C VAL A 978 -7.45 17.10 2.91
N PRO A 979 -6.58 17.05 1.88
CA PRO A 979 -7.02 17.07 0.48
C PRO A 979 -7.82 15.81 0.11
N PHE A 980 -8.35 15.76 -1.12
CA PHE A 980 -8.95 14.53 -1.63
C PHE A 980 -7.88 13.44 -1.76
N PHE A 981 -8.23 12.19 -1.43
CA PHE A 981 -7.43 11.00 -1.66
C PHE A 981 -8.37 9.85 -2.06
N GLY A 982 -7.86 8.88 -2.81
CA GLY A 982 -8.56 7.66 -3.22
C GLY A 982 -7.71 6.41 -2.95
N PRO A 983 -8.09 5.23 -3.46
CA PRO A 983 -9.16 4.94 -4.41
C PRO A 983 -10.58 4.86 -3.81
N LEU A 984 -10.74 4.63 -2.50
CA LEU A 984 -12.06 4.69 -1.87
C LEU A 984 -12.47 6.13 -1.61
N PHE A 985 -13.76 6.41 -1.77
CA PHE A 985 -14.39 7.69 -1.49
C PHE A 985 -15.54 7.50 -0.49
N ASP A 986 -15.95 8.59 0.16
CA ASP A 986 -17.04 8.55 1.14
C ASP A 986 -18.35 8.07 0.50
N GLY A 987 -18.93 7.00 1.02
CA GLY A 987 -20.14 6.37 0.47
C GLY A 987 -19.90 5.24 -0.54
N ALA A 988 -18.65 4.80 -0.73
CA ALA A 988 -18.33 3.66 -1.59
C ALA A 988 -18.91 2.33 -1.06
N ILE A 989 -19.30 1.44 -1.97
CA ILE A 989 -19.70 0.06 -1.65
C ILE A 989 -18.83 -0.91 -2.43
N VAL A 990 -18.19 -1.84 -1.72
CA VAL A 990 -17.19 -2.76 -2.28
C VAL A 990 -17.42 -4.20 -1.84
N THR A 991 -16.90 -5.15 -2.60
CA THR A 991 -16.98 -6.59 -2.30
C THR A 991 -15.88 -7.03 -1.33
N ALA A 992 -16.12 -8.12 -0.60
CA ALA A 992 -15.16 -8.71 0.35
C ALA A 992 -13.76 -8.94 -0.24
N LYS A 993 -13.70 -9.39 -1.50
CA LYS A 993 -12.43 -9.72 -2.16
C LYS A 993 -11.57 -8.48 -2.44
N LEU A 994 -12.19 -7.33 -2.69
CA LEU A 994 -11.48 -6.09 -2.98
C LEU A 994 -11.13 -5.30 -1.73
N LEU A 995 -11.94 -5.43 -0.68
CA LEU A 995 -11.92 -4.59 0.51
C LEU A 995 -10.51 -4.40 1.11
N PRO A 996 -9.72 -5.45 1.41
CA PRO A 996 -8.42 -5.25 2.06
C PRO A 996 -7.44 -4.45 1.19
N SER A 997 -7.36 -4.77 -0.11
CA SER A 997 -6.46 -4.07 -1.05
C SER A 997 -6.84 -2.60 -1.25
N LEU A 998 -8.14 -2.31 -1.38
CA LEU A 998 -8.65 -0.95 -1.57
C LEU A 998 -8.48 -0.11 -0.30
N VAL A 999 -8.73 -0.68 0.87
CA VAL A 999 -8.53 -0.01 2.15
C VAL A 999 -7.04 0.26 2.38
N CYS A 1000 -6.16 -0.72 2.11
CA CYS A 1000 -4.72 -0.53 2.24
C CYS A 1000 -4.20 0.62 1.36
N ALA A 1001 -4.54 0.62 0.06
CA ALA A 1001 -4.19 1.69 -0.86
C ALA A 1001 -4.75 3.06 -0.41
N THR A 1002 -6.01 3.09 0.05
CA THR A 1002 -6.65 4.32 0.54
C THR A 1002 -5.95 4.84 1.80
N CYS A 1003 -5.52 3.96 2.71
CA CYS A 1003 -4.81 4.37 3.92
C CYS A 1003 -3.43 4.95 3.63
N ILE A 1004 -2.68 4.36 2.69
CA ILE A 1004 -1.39 4.92 2.23
C ILE A 1004 -1.61 6.35 1.72
N ASN A 1005 -2.59 6.53 0.82
CA ASN A 1005 -2.87 7.82 0.22
C ASN A 1005 -3.43 8.83 1.23
N ALA A 1006 -4.26 8.39 2.16
CA ALA A 1006 -4.74 9.21 3.29
C ALA A 1006 -3.57 9.67 4.17
N SER A 1007 -2.65 8.77 4.53
CA SER A 1007 -1.47 9.12 5.32
C SER A 1007 -0.56 10.10 4.56
N ARG A 1008 -0.32 9.88 3.26
CA ARG A 1008 0.41 10.84 2.41
C ARG A 1008 -0.27 12.20 2.36
N ALA A 1009 -1.60 12.23 2.25
CA ALA A 1009 -2.39 13.47 2.25
C ALA A 1009 -2.27 14.23 3.57
N VAL A 1010 -2.37 13.54 4.72
CA VAL A 1010 -2.18 14.14 6.06
C VAL A 1010 -0.76 14.66 6.22
N LYS A 1011 0.25 13.82 5.93
CA LYS A 1011 1.66 14.18 6.02
C LYS A 1011 2.05 15.35 5.11
N SER A 1012 1.35 15.54 3.99
CA SER A 1012 1.58 16.69 3.09
C SER A 1012 1.26 18.05 3.73
N LEU A 1013 0.46 18.07 4.80
CA LEU A 1013 0.13 19.25 5.58
C LEU A 1013 1.23 19.62 6.59
N ILE A 1014 2.11 18.69 6.93
CA ILE A 1014 3.19 18.91 7.89
C ILE A 1014 4.25 19.82 7.23
N PRO A 1015 4.54 21.00 7.80
CA PRO A 1015 5.54 21.90 7.24
C PRO A 1015 6.91 21.22 7.13
N LEU A 1016 7.56 21.35 5.98
CA LEU A 1016 8.86 20.73 5.66
C LEU A 1016 8.86 19.20 5.58
N TYR A 1017 7.70 18.53 5.74
CA TYR A 1017 7.59 17.11 5.46
C TYR A 1017 7.69 16.89 3.94
N GLN A 1018 8.66 16.09 3.54
CA GLN A 1018 8.81 15.62 2.17
C GLN A 1018 8.55 14.11 2.19
N SER A 1019 7.80 13.61 1.21
CA SER A 1019 7.46 12.19 1.08
C SER A 1019 8.67 11.30 0.73
N LEU A 1020 9.88 11.82 0.84
CA LEU A 1020 11.12 11.19 0.42
C LEU A 1020 12.17 11.37 1.51
N TYR A 1021 12.92 10.28 1.77
CA TYR A 1021 13.99 10.03 2.74
C TYR A 1021 14.64 11.22 3.45
#